data_AF-A0A7I7MHT3-F1
#
_entry.id   AF-A0A7I7MHT3-F1
#
_cell.length_a   1.000
_cell.length_b   1.000
_cell.length_c   1.000
_cell.angle_alpha   90.00
_cell.angle_beta   90.00
_cell.angle_gamma   90.00
#
_symmetry.space_group_name_H-M   'P 1'
#
loop_
_entity.id
_entity.type
_entity.pdbx_description
1 polymer ?
#
loop_
_entity_poly.entity_id
_entity_poly.type
_entity_poly.pdbx_seq_one_letter_code
_entity_poly.pdbx_strand_id
1 'polypeptide(L)'
;MTTARRRTGESPRQVFRDRREAGRVLAGLLGSYRGREDVVVLGLARGGVPVAWEVAAALGVPLDAFIVRKLGAPGRDEFAMGALATGGRVVVNDDVVRALGVTPQQMRDVAEREGRELVRREAAYRGGRPPLELAGQTVILVDDGLATGASMMAAVQALREMDPAEIVIAVPAAPESTCREFMAIVDDVVCASMPTPFLAVGESFWDFSQVSDDEVRLLLATPTVGTGTGSLRLAETAADVLRRCVVDAPSGVPPREALEEVIGDARVVLIGESSHGTEEFYRARAEITKWLIEEKGFCAVAAEADWPDAYRVNRYVRGQGHDASADQALSGFERFPAWMWRNTVVAEFVDWLHAHNSRQRAGGGEQAGFYGLDLYSLHRSMREVIRYLENVDPAAAGRARERYACFDHTSADDGQAYGFAAAFGAGLSCERQAIEQLVELQRDALDNVRRDGLLAEDELFYARQNALTVRNAEVYYRAMFGGRVTSWNLRDRHMAQTLAALLTHMDRRNGPEPARIVVWAHNSHVGDARATEVGSDGQLTLGQLVRESHAEASRLIGFTTYTGTVTAATEWGGIAERKVVRPALNGSVEELFHEVSEPAFLVSAAISRAAAAPLDAVRLGRAIGVIYRPDTERQSHYYHVRPGDQFDALIHIDRTTALEPLELTSVWVAGQNPETYPTGL
;
A
#
# COMPACT_ATOMS: atom_id res chain seq x y z
N MET A 1 21.03 -19.04 -42.39
CA MET A 1 21.58 -18.51 -41.11
C MET A 1 21.12 -17.08 -40.98
N THR A 2 19.98 -16.90 -40.32
CA THR A 2 19.20 -15.66 -40.29
C THR A 2 19.47 -15.00 -38.95
N THR A 3 20.16 -13.86 -38.97
CA THR A 3 20.46 -13.05 -37.79
C THR A 3 19.20 -12.28 -37.39
N ALA A 4 18.46 -12.82 -36.42
CA ALA A 4 17.37 -12.12 -35.77
C ALA A 4 17.94 -11.04 -34.83
N ARG A 5 17.66 -9.77 -35.16
CA ARG A 5 17.84 -8.62 -34.25
C ARG A 5 17.08 -8.90 -32.95
N ARG A 6 17.78 -8.92 -31.81
CA ARG A 6 17.17 -8.73 -30.49
C ARG A 6 16.56 -7.32 -30.45
N ARG A 7 15.23 -7.24 -30.42
CA ARG A 7 14.52 -6.06 -29.89
C ARG A 7 14.54 -6.18 -28.37
N THR A 8 15.55 -5.60 -27.71
CA THR A 8 15.46 -5.21 -26.30
C THR A 8 14.74 -3.87 -26.28
N GLY A 9 13.43 -3.91 -26.08
CA GLY A 9 12.57 -2.74 -25.97
C GLY A 9 12.10 -2.55 -24.54
N GLU A 10 13.01 -2.19 -23.64
CA GLU A 10 12.66 -1.48 -22.42
C GLU A 10 13.54 -0.24 -22.40
N SER A 11 13.06 0.81 -23.06
CA SER A 11 13.59 2.15 -22.81
C SER A 11 13.19 2.53 -21.38
N PRO A 12 14.10 3.11 -20.56
CA PRO A 12 13.70 3.71 -19.30
C PRO A 12 12.55 4.69 -19.57
N ARG A 13 11.43 4.52 -18.85
CA ARG A 13 10.20 5.28 -19.11
C ARG A 13 10.43 6.73 -18.70
N GLN A 14 10.61 7.61 -19.68
CA GLN A 14 10.66 9.05 -19.48
C GLN A 14 9.31 9.53 -18.94
N VAL A 15 9.27 9.95 -17.67
CA VAL A 15 8.05 10.27 -16.90
C VAL A 15 7.60 11.71 -17.14
N PHE A 16 8.54 12.63 -17.30
CA PHE A 16 8.28 14.06 -17.43
C PHE A 16 8.79 14.57 -18.77
N ARG A 17 8.03 15.42 -19.45
CA ARG A 17 8.44 16.07 -20.70
C ARG A 17 9.65 16.97 -20.49
N ASP A 18 9.61 17.79 -19.44
CA ASP A 18 10.63 18.78 -19.11
C ASP A 18 10.60 19.09 -17.60
N ARG A 19 11.54 19.92 -17.12
CA ARG A 19 11.60 20.35 -15.71
C ARG A 19 10.35 21.13 -15.26
N ARG A 20 9.63 21.78 -16.17
CA ARG A 20 8.45 22.57 -15.81
C ARG A 20 7.26 21.67 -15.52
N GLU A 21 7.03 20.65 -16.34
CA GLU A 21 5.99 19.65 -16.08
C GLU A 21 6.26 18.94 -14.75
N ALA A 22 7.49 18.51 -14.52
CA ALA A 22 7.89 17.91 -13.26
C ALA A 22 7.61 18.82 -12.05
N GLY A 23 7.93 20.13 -12.16
CA GLY A 23 7.62 21.11 -11.11
C GLY A 23 6.13 21.27 -10.85
N ARG A 24 5.27 21.19 -11.87
CA ARG A 24 3.80 21.25 -11.69
C ARG A 24 3.24 20.01 -11.02
N VAL A 25 3.76 18.83 -11.36
CA VAL A 25 3.40 17.58 -10.66
C VAL A 25 3.79 17.68 -9.21
N LEU A 26 5.02 18.11 -8.93
CA LEU A 26 5.53 18.28 -7.58
C LEU A 26 4.74 19.33 -6.78
N ALA A 27 4.34 20.43 -7.42
CA ALA A 27 3.47 21.43 -6.81
C ALA A 27 2.10 20.89 -6.38
N GLY A 28 1.55 19.94 -7.14
CA GLY A 28 0.30 19.26 -6.79
C GLY A 28 0.43 18.40 -5.53
N LEU A 29 1.60 17.79 -5.31
CA LEU A 29 1.91 17.01 -4.11
C LEU A 29 2.17 17.89 -2.89
N LEU A 30 2.64 19.12 -3.09
CA LEU A 30 2.95 20.09 -2.04
C LEU A 30 1.77 21.04 -1.72
N GLY A 31 0.55 20.70 -2.14
CA GLY A 31 -0.61 21.58 -2.05
C GLY A 31 -0.90 22.13 -0.64
N SER A 32 -0.61 21.35 0.40
CA SER A 32 -0.82 21.72 1.81
C SER A 32 0.01 22.93 2.28
N TYR A 33 1.08 23.28 1.56
CA TYR A 33 1.92 24.45 1.86
C TYR A 33 1.43 25.75 1.19
N ARG A 34 0.35 25.69 0.39
CA ARG A 34 -0.12 26.83 -0.40
C ARG A 34 -0.55 28.00 0.49
N GLY A 35 -0.06 29.19 0.16
CA GLY A 35 -0.44 30.45 0.81
C GLY A 35 0.06 30.62 2.25
N ARG A 36 0.87 29.70 2.77
CA ARG A 36 1.51 29.84 4.08
C ARG A 36 2.55 30.95 4.07
N GLU A 37 2.49 31.83 5.06
CA GLU A 37 3.42 32.97 5.20
C GLU A 37 4.81 32.54 5.71
N ASP A 38 4.91 31.36 6.30
CA ASP A 38 6.14 30.80 6.88
C ASP A 38 6.87 29.81 5.97
N VAL A 39 6.48 29.72 4.69
CA VAL A 39 7.07 28.79 3.72
C VAL A 39 7.94 29.53 2.72
N VAL A 40 9.13 28.99 2.45
CA VAL A 40 10.01 29.44 1.38
C VAL A 40 10.47 28.26 0.53
N VAL A 41 10.46 28.43 -0.80
CA VAL A 41 10.94 27.43 -1.74
C VAL A 41 12.35 27.79 -2.18
N LEU A 42 13.28 26.84 -2.02
CA LEU A 42 14.67 26.98 -2.39
C LEU A 42 15.02 26.01 -3.52
N GLY A 43 15.38 26.54 -4.69
CA GLY A 43 15.87 25.73 -5.81
C GLY A 43 17.37 25.50 -5.72
N LEU A 44 17.81 24.23 -5.71
CA LEU A 44 19.21 23.85 -5.80
C LEU A 44 19.77 24.25 -7.17
N ALA A 45 20.71 25.20 -7.16
CA ALA A 45 21.26 25.72 -8.40
C ALA A 45 22.15 24.67 -9.10
N ARG A 46 21.99 24.42 -10.40
CA ARG A 46 21.15 25.15 -11.37
C ARG A 46 19.86 24.41 -11.74
N GLY A 47 19.90 23.08 -11.77
CA GLY A 47 18.85 22.22 -12.32
C GLY A 47 17.52 22.31 -11.56
N GLY A 48 17.57 22.50 -10.24
CA GLY A 48 16.41 22.60 -9.38
C GLY A 48 15.60 23.89 -9.54
N VAL A 49 16.20 25.00 -10.00
CA VAL A 49 15.51 26.31 -10.03
C VAL A 49 14.28 26.34 -10.96
N PRO A 50 14.31 25.79 -12.20
CA PRO A 50 13.11 25.66 -13.03
C PRO A 50 11.98 24.86 -12.40
N VAL A 51 12.30 23.79 -11.66
CA VAL A 51 11.31 22.97 -10.95
C VAL A 51 10.74 23.76 -9.76
N ALA A 52 11.64 24.36 -8.98
CA ALA A 52 11.34 25.17 -7.80
C ALA A 52 10.44 26.37 -8.13
N TRP A 53 10.64 27.00 -9.30
CA TRP A 53 9.80 28.11 -9.72
C TRP A 53 8.35 27.70 -9.93
N GLU A 54 8.09 26.57 -10.60
CA GLU A 54 6.72 26.09 -10.80
C GLU A 54 6.06 25.71 -9.46
N VAL A 55 6.83 25.13 -8.53
CA VAL A 55 6.39 24.86 -7.15
C VAL A 55 6.03 26.16 -6.42
N ALA A 56 6.97 27.10 -6.34
CA ALA A 56 6.77 28.37 -5.65
C ALA A 56 5.61 29.20 -6.21
N ALA A 57 5.49 29.26 -7.54
CA ALA A 57 4.40 29.96 -8.21
C ALA A 57 3.03 29.33 -7.94
N ALA A 58 2.94 28.00 -7.91
CA ALA A 58 1.69 27.29 -7.63
C ALA A 58 1.28 27.30 -6.15
N LEU A 59 2.25 27.43 -5.24
CA LEU A 59 2.01 27.60 -3.81
C LEU A 59 1.81 29.07 -3.42
N GLY A 60 2.21 30.02 -4.26
CA GLY A 60 2.12 31.46 -3.98
C GLY A 60 3.12 31.92 -2.90
N VAL A 61 4.28 31.26 -2.81
CA VAL A 61 5.31 31.49 -1.78
C VAL A 61 6.61 32.02 -2.38
N PRO A 62 7.50 32.66 -1.58
CA PRO A 62 8.78 33.17 -2.06
C PRO A 62 9.67 32.07 -2.64
N LEU A 63 10.35 32.40 -3.74
CA LEU A 63 11.39 31.59 -4.36
C LEU A 63 12.77 32.23 -4.17
N ASP A 64 13.77 31.44 -3.79
CA ASP A 64 15.17 31.81 -3.98
C ASP A 64 16.04 30.63 -4.44
N ALA A 65 17.27 30.92 -4.85
CA ALA A 65 18.26 29.90 -5.18
C ALA A 65 19.12 29.55 -3.97
N PHE A 66 19.35 28.26 -3.78
CA PHE A 66 20.29 27.74 -2.79
C PHE A 66 21.50 27.15 -3.51
N ILE A 67 22.68 27.66 -3.20
CA ILE A 67 23.91 27.32 -3.91
C ILE A 67 24.78 26.50 -2.96
N VAL A 68 25.15 25.30 -3.41
CA VAL A 68 25.99 24.39 -2.65
C VAL A 68 27.16 23.93 -3.51
N ARG A 69 28.34 23.87 -2.90
CA ARG A 69 29.58 23.36 -3.49
C ARG A 69 30.11 22.25 -2.60
N LYS A 70 30.35 21.08 -3.17
CA LYS A 70 31.02 19.98 -2.45
C LYS A 70 32.49 20.33 -2.25
N LEU A 71 33.01 20.08 -1.06
CA LEU A 71 34.44 20.09 -0.78
C LEU A 71 34.98 18.69 -1.07
N GLY A 72 35.54 18.50 -2.26
CA GLY A 72 36.14 17.22 -2.66
C GLY A 72 37.47 16.96 -1.94
N ALA A 73 37.76 15.70 -1.64
CA ALA A 73 39.02 15.30 -1.06
C ALA A 73 40.19 15.62 -2.02
N PRO A 74 41.36 16.06 -1.52
CA PRO A 74 42.51 16.37 -2.35
C PRO A 74 42.87 15.21 -3.30
N GLY A 75 42.87 15.48 -4.62
CA GLY A 75 43.15 14.49 -5.67
C GLY A 75 41.98 13.54 -6.00
N ARG A 76 40.81 13.70 -5.38
CA ARG A 76 39.58 12.94 -5.62
C ARG A 76 38.35 13.85 -5.51
N ASP A 77 38.16 14.73 -6.49
CA ASP A 77 37.14 15.79 -6.44
C ASP A 77 35.70 15.25 -6.28
N GLU A 78 35.40 14.03 -6.74
CA GLU A 78 34.09 13.40 -6.59
C GLU A 78 33.82 12.84 -5.18
N PHE A 79 34.85 12.65 -4.36
CA PHE A 79 34.72 12.12 -3.00
C PHE A 79 34.61 13.27 -2.00
N ALA A 80 33.39 13.61 -1.57
CA ALA A 80 33.13 14.77 -0.73
C ALA A 80 33.59 14.54 0.73
N MET A 81 34.41 15.45 1.26
CA MET A 81 34.79 15.54 2.68
C MET A 81 34.01 16.61 3.44
N GLY A 82 33.23 17.42 2.73
CA GLY A 82 32.40 18.48 3.30
C GLY A 82 31.65 19.24 2.21
N ALA A 83 31.09 20.39 2.57
CA ALA A 83 30.40 21.28 1.66
C ALA A 83 30.48 22.75 2.09
N LEU A 84 30.34 23.63 1.10
CA LEU A 84 30.13 25.06 1.26
C LEU A 84 28.75 25.42 0.72
N ALA A 85 28.01 26.24 1.46
CA ALA A 85 26.70 26.71 1.06
C ALA A 85 26.60 28.24 1.09
N THR A 86 25.50 28.74 0.53
CA THR A 86 25.09 30.15 0.58
C THR A 86 25.33 30.77 1.97
N GLY A 87 25.86 31.99 2.00
CA GLY A 87 26.22 32.67 3.26
C GLY A 87 27.57 32.25 3.86
N GLY A 88 28.39 31.47 3.13
CA GLY A 88 29.75 31.10 3.55
C GLY A 88 29.80 30.02 4.64
N ARG A 89 28.69 29.31 4.86
CA ARG A 89 28.60 28.19 5.80
C ARG A 89 29.44 27.02 5.29
N VAL A 90 30.28 26.46 6.16
CA VAL A 90 31.18 25.35 5.85
C VAL A 90 30.81 24.17 6.73
N VAL A 91 30.37 23.07 6.12
CA VAL A 91 30.13 21.82 6.82
C VAL A 91 31.24 20.84 6.46
N VAL A 92 31.81 20.17 7.47
CA VAL A 92 32.94 19.25 7.29
C VAL A 92 32.61 17.91 7.94
N ASN A 93 32.95 16.82 7.27
CA ASN A 93 32.90 15.48 7.85
C ASN A 93 34.26 15.16 8.48
N ASP A 94 34.35 15.36 9.80
CA ASP A 94 35.59 15.19 10.56
C ASP A 94 36.16 13.77 10.49
N ASP A 95 35.30 12.75 10.38
CA ASP A 95 35.74 11.36 10.27
C ASP A 95 36.39 11.07 8.91
N VAL A 96 35.85 11.63 7.82
CA VAL A 96 36.43 11.52 6.48
C VAL A 96 37.76 12.28 6.39
N VAL A 97 37.81 13.51 6.93
CA VAL A 97 39.03 14.32 6.97
C VAL A 97 40.14 13.59 7.72
N ARG A 98 39.80 12.98 8.88
CA ARG A 98 40.73 12.20 9.69
C ARG A 98 41.20 10.93 8.98
N ALA A 99 40.29 10.18 8.38
CA ALA A 99 40.60 8.93 7.69
C ALA A 99 41.51 9.13 6.46
N LEU A 100 41.33 10.25 5.76
CA LEU A 100 42.13 10.59 4.58
C LEU A 100 43.42 11.36 4.91
N GLY A 101 43.65 11.71 6.18
CA GLY A 101 44.82 12.48 6.60
C GLY A 101 44.91 13.86 5.95
N VAL A 102 43.76 14.48 5.67
CA VAL A 102 43.71 15.80 5.00
C VAL A 102 44.26 16.86 5.94
N THR A 103 45.29 17.57 5.50
CA THR A 103 45.90 18.64 6.29
C THR A 103 45.00 19.87 6.34
N PRO A 104 45.08 20.70 7.40
CA PRO A 104 44.36 21.97 7.47
C PRO A 104 44.65 22.90 6.28
N GLN A 105 45.84 22.85 5.70
CA GLN A 105 46.18 23.65 4.52
C GLN A 105 45.44 23.17 3.28
N GLN A 106 45.45 21.86 3.01
CA GLN A 106 44.69 21.29 1.89
C GLN A 106 43.19 21.56 1.99
N MET A 107 42.64 21.50 3.21
CA MET A 107 41.24 21.84 3.46
C MET A 107 40.95 23.31 3.14
N ARG A 108 41.81 24.23 3.58
CA ARG A 108 41.70 25.66 3.25
C ARG A 108 41.78 25.91 1.75
N ASP A 109 42.71 25.27 1.05
CA ASP A 109 42.91 25.48 -0.39
C ASP A 109 41.65 25.04 -1.19
N VAL A 110 41.05 23.90 -0.82
CA VAL A 110 39.79 23.43 -1.42
C VAL A 110 38.65 24.37 -1.06
N ALA A 111 38.51 24.77 0.20
CA ALA A 111 37.46 25.67 0.65
C ALA A 111 37.54 27.06 0.01
N GLU A 112 38.75 27.63 -0.15
CA GLU A 112 38.92 28.90 -0.84
C GLU A 112 38.54 28.81 -2.32
N ARG A 113 38.95 27.74 -3.01
CA ARG A 113 38.63 27.54 -4.42
C ARG A 113 37.12 27.42 -4.63
N GLU A 114 36.47 26.54 -3.87
CA GLU A 114 35.03 26.33 -3.96
C GLU A 114 34.25 27.55 -3.45
N GLY A 115 34.78 28.28 -2.46
CA GLY A 115 34.20 29.52 -1.94
C GLY A 115 34.20 30.66 -2.96
N ARG A 116 35.27 30.83 -3.75
CA ARG A 116 35.31 31.83 -4.84
C ARG A 116 34.24 31.57 -5.89
N GLU A 117 34.04 30.30 -6.25
CA GLU A 117 32.98 29.91 -7.20
C GLU A 117 31.59 30.05 -6.60
N LEU A 118 31.40 29.74 -5.31
CA LEU A 118 30.15 29.97 -4.58
C LEU A 118 29.78 31.46 -4.62
N VAL A 119 30.70 32.35 -4.23
CA VAL A 119 30.49 33.81 -4.23
C VAL A 119 30.17 34.32 -5.65
N ARG A 120 30.88 33.82 -6.67
CA ARG A 120 30.60 34.18 -8.07
C ARG A 120 29.16 33.81 -8.47
N ARG A 121 28.70 32.60 -8.15
CA ARG A 121 27.34 32.13 -8.46
C ARG A 121 26.28 32.87 -7.64
N GLU A 122 26.56 33.13 -6.38
CA GLU A 122 25.65 33.86 -5.50
C GLU A 122 25.43 35.30 -6.01
N ALA A 123 26.51 35.99 -6.36
CA ALA A 123 26.43 37.30 -7.00
C ALA A 123 25.67 37.23 -8.34
N ALA A 124 25.93 36.19 -9.14
CA ALA A 124 25.29 35.99 -10.44
C ALA A 124 23.78 35.73 -10.35
N TYR A 125 23.29 34.97 -9.36
CA TYR A 125 21.89 34.55 -9.27
C TYR A 125 21.06 35.46 -8.35
N ARG A 126 21.64 35.93 -7.23
CA ARG A 126 20.91 36.71 -6.24
C ARG A 126 20.99 38.21 -6.48
N GLY A 127 21.92 38.69 -7.32
CA GLY A 127 21.96 40.07 -7.79
C GLY A 127 22.09 41.11 -6.66
N GLY A 128 22.71 40.74 -5.53
CA GLY A 128 22.87 41.59 -4.35
C GLY A 128 21.69 41.59 -3.36
N ARG A 129 20.72 40.67 -3.50
CA ARG A 129 19.67 40.44 -2.49
C ARG A 129 20.29 40.13 -1.11
N PRO A 130 19.63 40.54 -0.01
CA PRO A 130 20.12 40.27 1.34
C PRO A 130 20.25 38.76 1.61
N PRO A 131 21.06 38.34 2.61
CA PRO A 131 21.13 36.94 3.04
C PRO A 131 19.74 36.35 3.32
N LEU A 132 19.59 35.04 3.08
CA LEU A 132 18.34 34.33 3.35
C LEU A 132 18.06 34.30 4.86
N GLU A 133 16.92 34.82 5.28
CA GLU A 133 16.41 34.68 6.64
C GLU A 133 15.50 33.44 6.69
N LEU A 134 16.05 32.31 7.11
CA LEU A 134 15.36 31.01 7.14
C LEU A 134 14.97 30.55 8.55
N ALA A 135 15.38 31.30 9.58
CA ALA A 135 15.13 30.92 10.96
C ALA A 135 13.61 30.85 11.23
N GLY A 136 13.14 29.71 11.73
CA GLY A 136 11.73 29.45 12.00
C GLY A 136 10.82 29.36 10.76
N GLN A 137 11.38 29.28 9.54
CA GLN A 137 10.62 29.04 8.31
C GLN A 137 10.57 27.55 7.95
N THR A 138 9.50 27.11 7.30
CA THR A 138 9.44 25.83 6.59
C THR A 138 10.12 25.99 5.23
N VAL A 139 11.22 25.25 5.03
CA VAL A 139 12.03 25.32 3.81
C VAL A 139 11.73 24.13 2.90
N ILE A 140 11.17 24.40 1.72
CA ILE A 140 10.99 23.38 0.67
C ILE A 140 12.21 23.44 -0.26
N LEU A 141 13.12 22.48 -0.11
CA LEU A 141 14.35 22.35 -0.89
C LEU A 141 14.12 21.48 -2.13
N VAL A 142 14.21 22.10 -3.31
CA VAL A 142 13.84 21.51 -4.60
C VAL A 142 15.05 21.26 -5.48
N ASP A 143 15.15 20.07 -6.08
CA ASP A 143 16.10 19.74 -7.16
C ASP A 143 15.41 19.07 -8.34
N ASP A 144 16.06 18.96 -9.50
CA ASP A 144 15.50 18.28 -10.68
C ASP A 144 15.53 16.74 -10.60
N GLY A 145 16.23 16.20 -9.61
CA GLY A 145 16.15 14.81 -9.17
C GLY A 145 17.25 14.46 -8.18
N LEU A 146 17.15 13.31 -7.52
CA LEU A 146 18.21 12.79 -6.65
C LEU A 146 18.79 11.52 -7.27
N ALA A 147 20.08 11.53 -7.58
CA ALA A 147 20.80 10.29 -7.93
C ALA A 147 21.44 9.68 -6.68
N THR A 148 22.57 10.25 -6.25
CA THR A 148 23.30 9.80 -5.04
C THR A 148 23.00 10.64 -3.82
N GLY A 149 22.27 11.76 -3.97
CA GLY A 149 21.92 12.65 -2.88
C GLY A 149 23.04 13.56 -2.36
N ALA A 150 24.29 13.41 -2.78
CA ALA A 150 25.41 14.12 -2.16
C ALA A 150 25.25 15.66 -2.09
N SER A 151 24.77 16.29 -3.16
CA SER A 151 24.51 17.75 -3.18
C SER A 151 23.35 18.15 -2.25
N MET A 152 22.30 17.31 -2.20
CA MET A 152 21.15 17.51 -1.33
C MET A 152 21.52 17.35 0.14
N MET A 153 22.35 16.35 0.48
CA MET A 153 22.86 16.13 1.84
C MET A 153 23.65 17.34 2.34
N ALA A 154 24.56 17.83 1.50
CA ALA A 154 25.31 19.05 1.77
C ALA A 154 24.40 20.27 2.00
N ALA A 155 23.31 20.36 1.24
CA ALA A 155 22.32 21.42 1.39
C ALA A 155 21.55 21.34 2.70
N VAL A 156 21.05 20.14 3.05
CA VAL A 156 20.34 19.89 4.31
C VAL A 156 21.22 20.22 5.51
N GLN A 157 22.49 19.80 5.51
CA GLN A 157 23.42 20.10 6.59
C GLN A 157 23.62 21.61 6.77
N ALA A 158 23.78 22.35 5.68
CA ALA A 158 23.91 23.80 5.74
C ALA A 158 22.62 24.50 6.21
N LEU A 159 21.46 24.02 5.77
CA LEU A 159 20.16 24.56 6.19
C LEU A 159 19.93 24.37 7.69
N ARG A 160 20.33 23.24 8.28
CA ARG A 160 20.19 23.02 9.73
C ARG A 160 20.92 24.06 10.58
N GLU A 161 22.07 24.59 10.11
CA GLU A 161 22.78 25.68 10.79
C GLU A 161 22.10 27.07 10.64
N MET A 162 21.00 27.14 9.88
CA MET A 162 20.17 28.34 9.69
C MET A 162 18.88 28.30 10.53
N ASP A 163 18.71 27.25 11.34
CA ASP A 163 17.61 27.06 12.30
C ASP A 163 16.18 27.15 11.70
N PRO A 164 15.89 26.48 10.55
CA PRO A 164 14.54 26.44 10.00
C PRO A 164 13.60 25.66 10.93
N ALA A 165 12.30 25.96 10.85
CA ALA A 165 11.29 25.20 11.58
C ALA A 165 11.16 23.77 11.03
N GLU A 166 11.19 23.64 9.70
CA GLU A 166 11.05 22.37 8.99
C GLU A 166 11.90 22.40 7.70
N ILE A 167 12.44 21.26 7.30
CA ILE A 167 13.09 21.04 6.00
C ILE A 167 12.31 19.96 5.25
N VAL A 168 11.78 20.32 4.08
CA VAL A 168 11.07 19.43 3.17
C VAL A 168 11.87 19.28 1.89
N ILE A 169 12.29 18.07 1.55
CA ILE A 169 12.92 17.81 0.25
C ILE A 169 11.84 17.52 -0.76
N ALA A 170 11.88 18.16 -1.92
CA ALA A 170 10.94 17.89 -3.00
C ALA A 170 11.66 17.66 -4.33
N VAL A 171 11.51 16.48 -4.93
CA VAL A 171 12.16 16.14 -6.20
C VAL A 171 11.26 15.36 -7.15
N PRO A 172 11.42 15.52 -8.48
CA PRO A 172 10.64 14.77 -9.46
C PRO A 172 10.94 13.27 -9.47
N ALA A 173 12.21 12.90 -9.40
CA ALA A 173 12.64 11.51 -9.51
C ALA A 173 13.85 11.19 -8.64
N ALA A 174 13.83 10.04 -7.97
CA ALA A 174 14.92 9.55 -7.13
C ALA A 174 14.86 8.03 -6.90
N PRO A 175 15.99 7.34 -6.63
CA PRO A 175 15.96 5.97 -6.12
C PRO A 175 15.27 5.93 -4.76
N GLU A 176 14.47 4.88 -4.54
CA GLU A 176 13.80 4.66 -3.26
C GLU A 176 14.79 4.64 -2.09
N SER A 177 15.96 4.02 -2.27
CA SER A 177 17.02 3.97 -1.25
C SER A 177 17.49 5.36 -0.81
N THR A 178 17.66 6.29 -1.76
CA THR A 178 18.09 7.66 -1.47
C THR A 178 17.00 8.45 -0.79
N CYS A 179 15.73 8.31 -1.21
CA CYS A 179 14.59 8.90 -0.49
C CYS A 179 14.55 8.42 0.97
N ARG A 180 14.77 7.12 1.21
CA ARG A 180 14.82 6.54 2.57
C ARG A 180 15.92 7.12 3.43
N GLU A 181 17.12 7.33 2.88
CA GLU A 181 18.23 7.97 3.60
C GLU A 181 17.88 9.40 4.02
N PHE A 182 17.23 10.16 3.13
CA PHE A 182 16.83 11.54 3.44
C PHE A 182 15.67 11.63 4.43
N MET A 183 14.68 10.73 4.36
CA MET A 183 13.57 10.70 5.32
C MET A 183 14.04 10.52 6.77
N ALA A 184 15.26 10.02 7.01
CA ALA A 184 15.82 9.90 8.36
C ALA A 184 16.44 11.21 8.89
N ILE A 185 16.60 12.24 8.05
CA ILE A 185 17.34 13.47 8.37
C ILE A 185 16.59 14.76 8.02
N VAL A 186 15.42 14.70 7.41
CA VAL A 186 14.55 15.86 7.18
C VAL A 186 13.13 15.56 7.64
N ASP A 187 12.31 16.59 7.76
CA ASP A 187 10.94 16.47 8.27
C ASP A 187 10.02 15.78 7.25
N ASP A 188 10.25 16.01 5.94
CA ASP A 188 9.53 15.31 4.88
C ASP A 188 10.34 15.19 3.57
N VAL A 189 10.02 14.16 2.77
CA VAL A 189 10.57 13.94 1.43
C VAL A 189 9.43 13.66 0.45
N VAL A 190 9.17 14.62 -0.42
CA VAL A 190 8.18 14.53 -1.50
C VAL A 190 8.89 14.15 -2.80
N CYS A 191 8.70 12.91 -3.25
CA CYS A 191 9.26 12.43 -4.51
C CYS A 191 8.13 12.01 -5.46
N ALA A 192 8.05 12.63 -6.64
CA ALA A 192 6.93 12.37 -7.57
C ALA A 192 7.02 11.00 -8.26
N SER A 193 8.23 10.43 -8.40
CA SER A 193 8.44 9.13 -9.05
C SER A 193 9.71 8.45 -8.52
N MET A 194 9.65 7.16 -8.20
CA MET A 194 10.82 6.37 -7.77
C MET A 194 11.07 5.21 -8.74
N PRO A 195 11.66 5.46 -9.93
CA PRO A 195 11.80 4.43 -10.95
C PRO A 195 12.83 3.36 -10.56
N THR A 196 12.52 2.09 -10.84
CA THR A 196 13.40 0.95 -10.61
C THR A 196 13.61 0.18 -11.94
N PRO A 197 14.85 0.00 -12.43
CA PRO A 197 16.11 0.53 -11.88
C PRO A 197 16.25 2.04 -12.13
N PHE A 198 16.78 2.76 -11.13
CA PHE A 198 17.17 4.16 -11.30
C PHE A 198 18.58 4.22 -11.90
N LEU A 199 18.72 4.74 -13.12
CA LEU A 199 20.02 4.89 -13.77
C LEU A 199 20.57 6.32 -13.64
N ALA A 200 19.79 7.32 -14.06
CA ALA A 200 20.16 8.72 -13.94
C ALA A 200 18.92 9.64 -13.89
N VAL A 201 19.07 10.81 -13.27
CA VAL A 201 17.99 11.83 -13.20
C VAL A 201 17.45 12.17 -14.59
N GLY A 202 18.35 12.40 -15.56
CA GLY A 202 17.97 12.82 -16.91
C GLY A 202 17.11 11.81 -17.68
N GLU A 203 17.13 10.52 -17.31
CA GLU A 203 16.28 9.51 -17.96
C GLU A 203 14.80 9.62 -17.58
N SER A 204 14.50 10.34 -16.49
CA SER A 204 13.12 10.66 -16.14
C SER A 204 12.52 11.75 -17.01
N PHE A 205 13.32 12.40 -17.88
CA PHE A 205 12.92 13.55 -18.69
C PHE A 205 13.03 13.29 -20.20
N TRP A 206 12.07 13.79 -20.99
CA TRP A 206 12.17 13.83 -22.45
C TRP A 206 13.14 14.91 -22.94
N ASP A 207 13.08 16.09 -22.32
CA ASP A 207 14.02 17.20 -22.47
C ASP A 207 14.73 17.46 -21.14
N PHE A 208 16.01 17.08 -21.08
CA PHE A 208 16.91 17.35 -19.95
C PHE A 208 18.05 18.29 -20.35
N SER A 209 17.76 19.28 -21.20
CA SER A 209 18.72 20.30 -21.62
C SER A 209 19.35 21.02 -20.43
N GLN A 210 20.60 21.47 -20.58
CA GLN A 210 21.34 22.09 -19.49
C GLN A 210 20.76 23.47 -19.17
N VAL A 211 20.38 23.68 -17.90
CA VAL A 211 19.89 24.98 -17.41
C VAL A 211 21.02 26.01 -17.42
N SER A 212 20.76 27.15 -18.07
CA SER A 212 21.73 28.25 -18.18
C SER A 212 21.67 29.22 -17.00
N ASP A 213 22.75 29.97 -16.76
CA ASP A 213 22.75 30.99 -15.70
C ASP A 213 21.72 32.11 -15.97
N ASP A 214 21.46 32.42 -17.24
CA ASP A 214 20.46 33.43 -17.63
C ASP A 214 19.03 32.94 -17.39
N GLU A 215 18.78 31.64 -17.58
CA GLU A 215 17.50 31.03 -17.24
C GLU A 215 17.25 31.07 -15.73
N VAL A 216 18.26 30.75 -14.91
CA VAL A 216 18.19 30.88 -13.44
C VAL A 216 17.87 32.32 -13.04
N ARG A 217 18.58 33.30 -13.60
CA ARG A 217 18.33 34.74 -13.33
C ARG A 217 16.92 35.16 -13.72
N LEU A 218 16.45 34.73 -14.90
CA LEU A 218 15.11 35.06 -15.39
C LEU A 218 14.03 34.52 -14.44
N LEU A 219 14.15 33.26 -14.01
CA LEU A 219 13.20 32.64 -13.10
C LEU A 219 13.20 33.31 -11.72
N LEU A 220 14.37 33.61 -11.17
CA LEU A 220 14.49 34.31 -9.88
C LEU A 220 13.99 35.76 -9.92
N ALA A 221 14.06 36.43 -11.08
CA ALA A 221 13.52 37.76 -11.27
C ALA A 221 12.00 37.75 -11.56
N THR A 222 11.43 36.60 -11.91
CA THR A 222 10.00 36.44 -12.20
C THR A 222 9.25 36.19 -10.88
N PRO A 223 8.43 37.14 -10.40
CA PRO A 223 7.84 37.03 -9.07
C PRO A 223 6.88 35.84 -8.96
N THR A 224 7.02 35.09 -7.86
CA THR A 224 6.12 34.01 -7.45
C THR A 224 5.08 34.48 -6.42
N VAL A 225 5.25 35.70 -5.90
CA VAL A 225 4.38 36.38 -4.92
C VAL A 225 3.96 37.74 -5.47
N GLY A 226 2.69 38.10 -5.35
CA GLY A 226 2.17 39.46 -5.58
C GLY A 226 2.11 39.98 -7.03
N THR A 227 2.69 39.30 -8.02
CA THR A 227 2.35 39.56 -9.42
C THR A 227 0.92 39.16 -9.68
N GLY A 228 0.14 40.08 -10.25
CA GLY A 228 -1.13 39.75 -10.88
C GLY A 228 -0.91 38.75 -12.00
N THR A 229 -0.96 37.46 -11.66
CA THR A 229 -1.38 36.37 -12.54
C THR A 229 -2.86 36.61 -12.86
N GLY A 230 -3.12 37.60 -13.73
CA GLY A 230 -4.43 37.77 -14.33
C GLY A 230 -4.86 36.44 -14.93
N SER A 231 -5.91 35.85 -14.36
CA SER A 231 -6.58 34.66 -14.89
C SER A 231 -5.71 33.39 -15.02
N LEU A 232 -4.95 33.01 -13.98
CA LEU A 232 -5.24 31.66 -13.48
C LEU A 232 -6.46 31.88 -12.59
N ARG A 233 -7.67 31.55 -13.09
CA ARG A 233 -8.80 31.27 -12.19
C ARG A 233 -8.19 30.50 -11.02
N LEU A 234 -8.45 30.88 -9.76
CA LEU A 234 -8.16 30.04 -8.59
C LEU A 234 -8.38 28.60 -9.06
N ALA A 235 -7.28 27.90 -9.36
CA ALA A 235 -7.40 26.68 -10.13
C ALA A 235 -8.13 25.77 -9.18
N GLU A 236 -9.35 25.43 -9.57
CA GLU A 236 -10.26 24.68 -8.74
C GLU A 236 -9.47 23.52 -8.12
N THR A 237 -9.41 23.46 -6.79
CA THR A 237 -8.57 22.44 -6.15
C THR A 237 -9.16 21.07 -6.44
N ALA A 238 -8.35 20.02 -6.36
CA ALA A 238 -8.85 18.66 -6.50
C ALA A 238 -10.00 18.39 -5.49
N ALA A 239 -9.87 18.91 -4.26
CA ALA A 239 -10.90 18.83 -3.24
C ALA A 239 -12.18 19.59 -3.63
N ASP A 240 -12.08 20.78 -4.23
CA ASP A 240 -13.25 21.55 -4.71
C ASP A 240 -14.02 20.83 -5.82
N VAL A 241 -13.29 20.14 -6.71
CA VAL A 241 -13.88 19.31 -7.76
C VAL A 241 -14.61 18.13 -7.12
N LEU A 242 -13.93 17.41 -6.22
CA LEU A 242 -14.48 16.25 -5.54
C LEU A 242 -15.69 16.59 -4.67
N ARG A 243 -15.72 17.75 -4.01
CA ARG A 243 -16.84 18.18 -3.16
C ARG A 243 -18.19 18.24 -3.88
N ARG A 244 -18.20 18.33 -5.21
CA ARG A 244 -19.43 18.28 -6.03
C ARG A 244 -19.69 16.92 -6.67
N CYS A 245 -18.75 16.00 -6.55
CA CYS A 245 -18.78 14.68 -7.17
C CYS A 245 -19.05 13.55 -6.18
N VAL A 246 -18.78 13.78 -4.89
CA VAL A 246 -18.98 12.80 -3.84
C VAL A 246 -20.47 12.55 -3.59
N VAL A 247 -20.79 11.31 -3.22
CA VAL A 247 -22.12 10.88 -2.78
C VAL A 247 -22.04 10.59 -1.29
N ASP A 248 -22.92 11.20 -0.50
CA ASP A 248 -23.00 10.94 0.95
C ASP A 248 -23.09 9.43 1.23
N ALA A 249 -22.31 8.94 2.19
CA ALA A 249 -22.26 7.52 2.55
C ALA A 249 -22.15 7.39 4.07
N PRO A 250 -23.23 7.71 4.81
CA PRO A 250 -23.21 7.70 6.28
C PRO A 250 -22.74 6.35 6.80
N SER A 251 -21.83 6.36 7.77
CA SER A 251 -21.18 5.15 8.32
C SER A 251 -20.47 4.29 7.26
N GLY A 252 -20.09 4.87 6.13
CA GLY A 252 -19.46 4.18 5.01
C GLY A 252 -20.41 3.38 4.13
N VAL A 253 -21.73 3.53 4.26
CA VAL A 253 -22.73 2.81 3.45
C VAL A 253 -23.38 3.77 2.45
N PRO A 254 -23.02 3.69 1.15
CA PRO A 254 -23.61 4.58 0.14
C PRO A 254 -25.08 4.21 -0.17
N PRO A 255 -25.86 5.15 -0.72
CA PRO A 255 -27.18 4.88 -1.28
C PRO A 255 -27.16 3.77 -2.32
N ARG A 256 -28.26 3.01 -2.41
CA ARG A 256 -28.38 1.86 -3.32
C ARG A 256 -28.20 2.26 -4.78
N GLU A 257 -28.71 3.43 -5.17
CA GLU A 257 -28.59 3.94 -6.54
C GLU A 257 -27.13 4.17 -6.93
N ALA A 258 -26.30 4.65 -6.00
CA ALA A 258 -24.88 4.84 -6.22
C ALA A 258 -24.12 3.51 -6.27
N LEU A 259 -24.49 2.55 -5.39
CA LEU A 259 -23.95 1.20 -5.45
C LEU A 259 -24.34 0.47 -6.73
N GLU A 260 -25.56 0.66 -7.24
CA GLU A 260 -26.01 0.08 -8.51
C GLU A 260 -25.22 0.64 -9.70
N GLU A 261 -24.94 1.95 -9.74
CA GLU A 261 -24.13 2.56 -10.80
C GLU A 261 -22.70 2.00 -10.81
N VAL A 262 -22.09 1.81 -9.64
CA VAL A 262 -20.73 1.27 -9.52
C VAL A 262 -20.71 -0.23 -9.80
N ILE A 263 -21.61 -1.00 -9.18
CA ILE A 263 -21.56 -2.47 -9.16
C ILE A 263 -22.22 -3.07 -10.40
N GLY A 264 -23.36 -2.52 -10.85
CA GLY A 264 -24.11 -2.99 -12.00
C GLY A 264 -24.44 -4.48 -11.94
N ASP A 265 -23.96 -5.21 -12.94
CA ASP A 265 -24.13 -6.65 -13.12
C ASP A 265 -22.87 -7.46 -12.84
N ALA A 266 -21.92 -6.88 -12.10
CA ALA A 266 -20.66 -7.53 -11.76
C ALA A 266 -20.89 -8.92 -11.15
N ARG A 267 -20.07 -9.86 -11.59
CA ARG A 267 -20.03 -11.22 -11.07
C ARG A 267 -19.20 -11.33 -9.80
N VAL A 268 -18.12 -10.55 -9.72
CA VAL A 268 -17.22 -10.54 -8.56
C VAL A 268 -17.08 -9.12 -8.06
N VAL A 269 -17.46 -8.87 -6.81
CA VAL A 269 -17.28 -7.56 -6.16
C VAL A 269 -16.25 -7.70 -5.07
N LEU A 270 -15.10 -7.08 -5.25
CA LEU A 270 -14.02 -7.07 -4.26
C LEU A 270 -14.13 -5.79 -3.43
N ILE A 271 -14.31 -5.95 -2.12
CA ILE A 271 -14.45 -4.85 -1.17
C ILE A 271 -13.26 -4.85 -0.23
N GLY A 272 -12.44 -3.82 -0.40
CA GLY A 272 -11.20 -3.55 0.30
C GLY A 272 -11.41 -3.00 1.70
N GLU A 273 -10.30 -2.83 2.41
CA GLU A 273 -10.18 -1.97 3.59
C GLU A 273 -8.76 -1.39 3.66
N SER A 274 -8.59 -0.12 4.05
CA SER A 274 -7.23 0.45 4.25
C SER A 274 -6.62 0.07 5.59
N SER A 275 -7.39 -0.62 6.46
CA SER A 275 -6.85 -1.22 7.66
C SER A 275 -7.62 -2.45 8.13
N HIS A 276 -6.93 -3.47 8.67
CA HIS A 276 -7.56 -4.70 9.18
C HIS A 276 -8.28 -4.58 10.52
N GLY A 277 -8.24 -3.41 11.16
CA GLY A 277 -8.71 -3.23 12.54
C GLY A 277 -9.63 -2.04 12.74
N THR A 278 -10.38 -1.65 11.72
CA THR A 278 -11.30 -0.50 11.79
C THR A 278 -12.75 -0.96 11.74
N GLU A 279 -13.56 -0.57 12.72
CA GLU A 279 -14.92 -1.07 12.90
C GLU A 279 -15.83 -0.69 11.72
N GLU A 280 -15.78 0.56 11.28
CA GLU A 280 -16.66 1.09 10.25
C GLU A 280 -16.44 0.41 8.90
N PHE A 281 -15.20 0.02 8.57
CA PHE A 281 -14.89 -0.72 7.35
C PHE A 281 -15.54 -2.09 7.35
N TYR A 282 -15.48 -2.83 8.47
CA TYR A 282 -16.16 -4.12 8.60
C TYR A 282 -17.69 -3.96 8.55
N ARG A 283 -18.22 -2.93 9.21
CA ARG A 283 -19.66 -2.70 9.27
C ARG A 283 -20.22 -2.33 7.89
N ALA A 284 -19.56 -1.42 7.18
CA ALA A 284 -19.93 -1.02 5.82
C ALA A 284 -19.82 -2.20 4.84
N ARG A 285 -18.74 -2.99 4.89
CA ARG A 285 -18.61 -4.21 4.08
C ARG A 285 -19.75 -5.18 4.34
N ALA A 286 -20.09 -5.42 5.60
CA ALA A 286 -21.21 -6.28 6.00
C ALA A 286 -22.54 -5.78 5.41
N GLU A 287 -22.90 -4.51 5.58
CA GLU A 287 -24.17 -3.96 5.07
C GLU A 287 -24.26 -3.98 3.54
N ILE A 288 -23.20 -3.59 2.82
CA ILE A 288 -23.17 -3.68 1.35
C ILE A 288 -23.35 -5.14 0.92
N THR A 289 -22.72 -6.06 1.62
CA THR A 289 -22.77 -7.50 1.29
C THR A 289 -24.14 -8.10 1.58
N LYS A 290 -24.82 -7.69 2.66
CA LYS A 290 -26.21 -8.09 2.96
C LYS A 290 -27.14 -7.72 1.80
N TRP A 291 -27.04 -6.48 1.31
CA TRP A 291 -27.81 -6.03 0.15
C TRP A 291 -27.47 -6.81 -1.13
N LEU A 292 -26.19 -7.06 -1.40
CA LEU A 292 -25.76 -7.86 -2.56
C LEU A 292 -26.35 -9.29 -2.53
N ILE A 293 -26.41 -9.91 -1.35
CA ILE A 293 -27.00 -11.24 -1.17
C ILE A 293 -28.52 -11.19 -1.33
N GLU A 294 -29.20 -10.23 -0.69
CA GLU A 294 -30.67 -10.16 -0.66
C GLU A 294 -31.28 -9.71 -1.99
N GLU A 295 -30.62 -8.82 -2.73
CA GLU A 295 -31.23 -8.14 -3.88
C GLU A 295 -30.47 -8.34 -5.20
N LYS A 296 -29.18 -8.72 -5.17
CA LYS A 296 -28.35 -8.82 -6.39
C LYS A 296 -27.89 -10.25 -6.72
N GLY A 297 -28.37 -11.25 -5.97
CA GLY A 297 -28.14 -12.67 -6.22
C GLY A 297 -26.74 -13.16 -5.88
N PHE A 298 -26.01 -12.44 -5.00
CA PHE A 298 -24.71 -12.92 -4.54
C PHE A 298 -24.89 -14.12 -3.61
N CYS A 299 -24.19 -15.21 -3.90
CA CYS A 299 -24.35 -16.50 -3.20
C CYS A 299 -23.15 -16.86 -2.32
N ALA A 300 -22.13 -16.01 -2.25
CA ALA A 300 -20.97 -16.27 -1.40
C ALA A 300 -20.22 -15.01 -0.99
N VAL A 301 -19.60 -15.09 0.18
CA VAL A 301 -18.56 -14.19 0.65
C VAL A 301 -17.26 -14.96 0.76
N ALA A 302 -16.21 -14.48 0.09
CA ALA A 302 -14.87 -15.07 0.13
C ALA A 302 -13.90 -14.07 0.79
N ALA A 303 -13.45 -14.39 1.99
CA ALA A 303 -12.60 -13.52 2.80
C ALA A 303 -11.11 -13.86 2.64
N GLU A 304 -10.24 -12.88 2.86
CA GLU A 304 -8.79 -13.03 3.11
C GLU A 304 -8.55 -13.74 4.45
N ALA A 305 -9.06 -14.96 4.53
CA ALA A 305 -9.16 -15.80 5.70
C ALA A 305 -8.63 -17.19 5.37
N ASP A 306 -8.10 -17.86 6.37
CA ASP A 306 -7.63 -19.23 6.28
C ASP A 306 -8.79 -20.16 5.84
N TRP A 307 -8.55 -20.95 4.78
CA TRP A 307 -9.56 -21.83 4.18
C TRP A 307 -10.32 -22.74 5.18
N PRO A 308 -9.66 -23.52 6.06
CA PRO A 308 -10.36 -24.44 6.97
C PRO A 308 -11.18 -23.69 8.03
N ASP A 309 -10.74 -22.51 8.45
CA ASP A 309 -11.37 -21.74 9.52
C ASP A 309 -12.66 -21.08 9.02
N ALA A 310 -12.58 -20.48 7.82
CA ALA A 310 -13.76 -19.98 7.13
C ALA A 310 -14.72 -21.13 6.76
N TYR A 311 -14.23 -22.34 6.46
CA TYR A 311 -15.11 -23.47 6.19
C TYR A 311 -15.91 -23.91 7.44
N ARG A 312 -15.34 -23.82 8.64
CA ARG A 312 -16.10 -24.05 9.89
C ARG A 312 -17.26 -23.05 10.00
N VAL A 313 -17.01 -21.77 9.73
CA VAL A 313 -18.06 -20.73 9.66
C VAL A 313 -19.10 -21.08 8.59
N ASN A 314 -18.66 -21.50 7.40
CA ASN A 314 -19.56 -21.91 6.33
C ASN A 314 -20.54 -22.99 6.77
N ARG A 315 -20.05 -24.01 7.49
CA ARG A 315 -20.89 -25.09 8.01
C ARG A 315 -21.95 -24.50 8.95
N TYR A 316 -21.55 -23.68 9.92
CA TYR A 316 -22.48 -23.02 10.84
C TYR A 316 -23.55 -22.21 10.10
N VAL A 317 -23.17 -21.28 9.21
CA VAL A 317 -24.14 -20.44 8.50
C VAL A 317 -25.05 -21.23 7.57
N ARG A 318 -24.59 -22.39 7.08
CA ARG A 318 -25.40 -23.33 6.29
C ARG A 318 -26.11 -24.36 7.16
N GLY A 319 -26.17 -24.21 8.48
CA GLY A 319 -26.87 -25.11 9.41
C GLY A 319 -26.33 -26.55 9.38
N GLN A 320 -25.03 -26.68 9.14
CA GLN A 320 -24.27 -27.92 9.13
C GLN A 320 -23.26 -27.89 10.29
N GLY A 321 -22.80 -29.06 10.74
CA GLY A 321 -21.84 -29.15 11.84
C GLY A 321 -22.50 -29.08 13.22
N HIS A 322 -21.72 -28.72 14.24
CA HIS A 322 -22.11 -28.83 15.66
C HIS A 322 -22.00 -27.50 16.43
N ASP A 323 -21.49 -26.44 15.80
CA ASP A 323 -21.39 -25.12 16.44
C ASP A 323 -22.79 -24.52 16.62
N ALA A 324 -23.05 -23.95 17.80
CA ALA A 324 -24.37 -23.44 18.21
C ALA A 324 -24.46 -21.90 18.18
N SER A 325 -23.38 -21.20 17.86
CA SER A 325 -23.31 -19.73 17.82
C SER A 325 -22.20 -19.25 16.89
N ALA A 326 -22.27 -17.99 16.46
CA ALA A 326 -21.21 -17.36 15.67
C ALA A 326 -19.86 -17.36 16.41
N ASP A 327 -19.81 -17.09 17.72
CA ASP A 327 -18.57 -17.11 18.50
C ASP A 327 -17.87 -18.49 18.45
N GLN A 328 -18.64 -19.58 18.60
CA GLN A 328 -18.10 -20.94 18.47
C GLN A 328 -17.61 -21.23 17.05
N ALA A 329 -18.36 -20.81 16.03
CA ALA A 329 -17.97 -21.01 14.63
C ALA A 329 -16.69 -20.23 14.29
N LEU A 330 -16.53 -19.02 14.85
CA LEU A 330 -15.35 -18.17 14.70
C LEU A 330 -14.18 -18.59 15.58
N SER A 331 -14.33 -19.60 16.44
CA SER A 331 -13.25 -20.11 17.29
C SER A 331 -12.17 -20.83 16.51
N GLY A 332 -12.32 -21.01 15.19
CA GLY A 332 -11.22 -21.44 14.34
C GLY A 332 -10.13 -20.37 14.19
N PHE A 333 -10.48 -19.08 14.23
CA PHE A 333 -9.54 -17.98 13.98
C PHE A 333 -8.68 -17.65 15.20
N GLU A 334 -7.81 -18.59 15.60
CA GLU A 334 -6.92 -18.49 16.78
C GLU A 334 -5.51 -18.01 16.42
N ARG A 335 -5.12 -18.15 15.16
CA ARG A 335 -3.79 -17.76 14.68
C ARG A 335 -3.67 -16.25 14.63
N PHE A 336 -2.46 -15.73 14.80
CA PHE A 336 -2.18 -14.31 14.61
C PHE A 336 -2.54 -13.84 13.16
N PRO A 337 -3.26 -12.72 13.02
CA PRO A 337 -3.94 -11.95 14.08
C PRO A 337 -5.27 -12.60 14.52
N ALA A 338 -5.50 -12.69 15.83
CA ALA A 338 -6.73 -13.31 16.34
C ALA A 338 -7.99 -12.49 16.02
N TRP A 339 -7.91 -11.15 15.94
CA TRP A 339 -9.09 -10.27 15.89
C TRP A 339 -9.67 -10.05 14.49
N MET A 340 -8.88 -10.28 13.42
CA MET A 340 -9.24 -9.86 12.05
C MET A 340 -10.59 -10.45 11.60
N TRP A 341 -10.84 -11.72 11.90
CA TRP A 341 -12.13 -12.36 11.62
C TRP A 341 -12.91 -12.72 12.90
N ARG A 342 -12.27 -12.72 14.07
CA ARG A 342 -12.88 -13.02 15.38
C ARG A 342 -13.18 -11.72 16.15
N ASN A 343 -14.14 -10.96 15.63
CA ASN A 343 -14.58 -9.67 16.17
C ASN A 343 -16.11 -9.57 16.23
N THR A 344 -16.60 -8.53 16.90
CA THR A 344 -18.03 -8.30 17.12
C THR A 344 -18.81 -8.13 15.80
N VAL A 345 -18.28 -7.37 14.84
CA VAL A 345 -18.95 -7.10 13.56
C VAL A 345 -19.07 -8.36 12.70
N VAL A 346 -18.01 -9.17 12.60
CA VAL A 346 -18.06 -10.43 11.85
C VAL A 346 -18.99 -11.43 12.54
N ALA A 347 -19.02 -11.48 13.88
CA ALA A 347 -19.98 -12.32 14.61
C ALA A 347 -21.43 -11.94 14.30
N GLU A 348 -21.75 -10.63 14.31
CA GLU A 348 -23.07 -10.12 13.91
C GLU A 348 -23.42 -10.50 12.47
N PHE A 349 -22.47 -10.37 11.53
CA PHE A 349 -22.68 -10.76 10.13
C PHE A 349 -22.90 -12.26 9.96
N VAL A 350 -22.13 -13.09 10.67
CA VAL A 350 -22.24 -14.56 10.64
C VAL A 350 -23.60 -15.02 11.18
N ASP A 351 -24.07 -14.44 12.28
CA ASP A 351 -25.41 -14.73 12.80
C ASP A 351 -26.52 -14.26 11.86
N TRP A 352 -26.37 -13.08 11.24
CA TRP A 352 -27.29 -12.63 10.20
C TRP A 352 -27.32 -13.62 9.01
N LEU A 353 -26.17 -14.08 8.53
CA LEU A 353 -26.06 -15.00 7.40
C LEU A 353 -26.67 -16.36 7.74
N HIS A 354 -26.45 -16.86 8.95
CA HIS A 354 -27.11 -18.07 9.48
C HIS A 354 -28.64 -17.93 9.48
N ALA A 355 -29.16 -16.78 9.96
CA ALA A 355 -30.58 -16.50 9.99
C ALA A 355 -31.17 -16.36 8.57
N HIS A 356 -30.48 -15.66 7.66
CA HIS A 356 -30.85 -15.55 6.25
C HIS A 356 -30.95 -16.94 5.61
N ASN A 357 -29.91 -17.75 5.74
CA ASN A 357 -29.86 -19.11 5.18
C ASN A 357 -30.90 -20.05 5.78
N SER A 358 -31.27 -19.86 7.04
CA SER A 358 -32.34 -20.62 7.68
C SER A 358 -33.70 -20.30 7.05
N ARG A 359 -33.97 -19.02 6.73
CA ARG A 359 -35.17 -18.60 5.97
C ARG A 359 -35.14 -19.16 4.54
N GLN A 360 -34.01 -19.06 3.84
CA GLN A 360 -33.87 -19.60 2.48
C GLN A 360 -34.15 -21.10 2.45
N ARG A 361 -33.54 -21.86 3.35
CA ARG A 361 -33.76 -23.32 3.43
C ARG A 361 -35.21 -23.67 3.71
N ALA A 362 -35.88 -22.95 4.60
CA ALA A 362 -37.30 -23.16 4.88
C ALA A 362 -38.20 -22.84 3.67
N GLY A 363 -37.80 -21.88 2.83
CA GLY A 363 -38.47 -21.51 1.60
C GLY A 363 -38.02 -22.28 0.35
N GLY A 364 -37.06 -23.20 0.45
CA GLY A 364 -36.47 -23.91 -0.68
C GLY A 364 -35.57 -23.05 -1.58
N GLY A 365 -35.16 -21.87 -1.11
CA GLY A 365 -34.23 -20.97 -1.79
C GLY A 365 -32.76 -21.39 -1.65
N GLU A 366 -31.90 -20.78 -2.46
CA GLU A 366 -30.46 -20.99 -2.40
C GLU A 366 -29.86 -20.31 -1.16
N GLN A 367 -28.84 -20.96 -0.58
CA GLN A 367 -28.14 -20.47 0.60
C GLN A 367 -26.84 -19.79 0.19
N ALA A 368 -26.49 -18.70 0.87
CA ALA A 368 -25.20 -18.05 0.69
C ALA A 368 -24.12 -18.68 1.60
N GLY A 369 -22.89 -18.80 1.13
CA GLY A 369 -21.78 -19.37 1.90
C GLY A 369 -20.71 -18.36 2.33
N PHE A 370 -19.87 -18.76 3.27
CA PHE A 370 -18.71 -18.00 3.76
C PHE A 370 -17.44 -18.81 3.53
N TYR A 371 -16.44 -18.25 2.86
CA TYR A 371 -15.27 -18.99 2.37
C TYR A 371 -13.97 -18.24 2.67
N GLY A 372 -12.88 -18.98 2.84
CA GLY A 372 -11.54 -18.42 2.92
C GLY A 372 -10.89 -18.38 1.55
N LEU A 373 -9.80 -17.63 1.43
CA LEU A 373 -8.98 -17.58 0.22
C LEU A 373 -7.49 -17.76 0.51
N ASP A 374 -7.08 -17.59 1.77
CA ASP A 374 -5.68 -17.46 2.17
C ASP A 374 -5.03 -18.81 2.49
N LEU A 375 -3.69 -18.82 2.52
CA LEU A 375 -2.87 -20.05 2.55
C LEU A 375 -2.05 -20.26 3.82
N TYR A 376 -2.19 -19.42 4.85
CA TYR A 376 -1.35 -19.55 6.04
C TYR A 376 -1.61 -20.83 6.85
N SER A 377 -2.79 -21.45 6.72
CA SER A 377 -3.25 -22.60 7.50
C SER A 377 -2.64 -23.95 7.11
N LEU A 378 -1.34 -24.02 6.86
CA LEU A 378 -0.61 -25.22 6.37
C LEU A 378 -0.98 -26.50 7.14
N HIS A 379 -0.71 -26.54 8.45
CA HIS A 379 -0.92 -27.74 9.27
C HIS A 379 -2.40 -28.06 9.50
N ARG A 380 -3.25 -27.04 9.63
CA ARG A 380 -4.70 -27.25 9.76
C ARG A 380 -5.29 -27.84 8.49
N SER A 381 -4.89 -27.37 7.32
CA SER A 381 -5.30 -27.93 6.03
C SER A 381 -4.85 -29.38 5.82
N MET A 382 -3.66 -29.78 6.31
CA MET A 382 -3.26 -31.19 6.31
C MET A 382 -4.21 -32.06 7.13
N ARG A 383 -4.58 -31.60 8.33
CA ARG A 383 -5.53 -32.29 9.22
C ARG A 383 -6.90 -32.45 8.57
N GLU A 384 -7.39 -31.43 7.87
CA GLU A 384 -8.65 -31.50 7.13
C GLU A 384 -8.63 -32.57 6.03
N VAL A 385 -7.54 -32.64 5.25
CA VAL A 385 -7.38 -33.67 4.20
C VAL A 385 -7.39 -35.07 4.80
N ILE A 386 -6.62 -35.29 5.88
CA ILE A 386 -6.57 -36.58 6.56
C ILE A 386 -7.95 -36.96 7.09
N ARG A 387 -8.66 -36.04 7.75
CA ARG A 387 -9.99 -36.30 8.33
C ARG A 387 -11.04 -36.63 7.27
N TYR A 388 -11.00 -35.96 6.13
CA TYR A 388 -11.85 -36.31 5.00
C TYR A 388 -11.58 -37.75 4.54
N LEU A 389 -10.30 -38.08 4.32
CA LEU A 389 -9.89 -39.41 3.86
C LEU A 389 -10.20 -40.51 4.88
N GLU A 390 -10.11 -40.26 6.19
CA GLU A 390 -10.49 -41.23 7.23
C GLU A 390 -11.92 -41.74 7.05
N ASN A 391 -12.82 -40.88 6.55
CA ASN A 391 -14.22 -41.24 6.32
C ASN A 391 -14.46 -41.93 4.98
N VAL A 392 -13.73 -41.54 3.92
CA VAL A 392 -14.01 -42.00 2.54
C VAL A 392 -13.06 -43.09 2.03
N ASP A 393 -11.79 -43.07 2.44
CA ASP A 393 -10.75 -44.05 2.12
C ASP A 393 -9.68 -44.08 3.23
N PRO A 394 -9.86 -44.92 4.26
CA PRO A 394 -8.91 -45.03 5.37
C PRO A 394 -7.49 -45.44 4.95
N ALA A 395 -7.33 -46.14 3.83
CA ALA A 395 -6.01 -46.51 3.31
C ALA A 395 -5.30 -45.29 2.69
N ALA A 396 -6.03 -44.45 1.96
CA ALA A 396 -5.53 -43.16 1.49
C ALA A 396 -5.20 -42.22 2.67
N ALA A 397 -5.99 -42.24 3.74
CA ALA A 397 -5.67 -41.49 4.96
C ALA A 397 -4.34 -41.91 5.58
N GLY A 398 -4.04 -43.22 5.60
CA GLY A 398 -2.73 -43.76 6.01
C GLY A 398 -1.57 -43.17 5.21
N ARG A 399 -1.67 -43.21 3.87
CA ARG A 399 -0.66 -42.63 2.96
C ARG A 399 -0.52 -41.12 3.14
N ALA A 400 -1.63 -40.40 3.35
CA ALA A 400 -1.61 -38.96 3.59
C ALA A 400 -0.85 -38.59 4.87
N ARG A 401 -1.04 -39.34 5.96
CA ARG A 401 -0.27 -39.15 7.21
C ARG A 401 1.23 -39.37 6.98
N GLU A 402 1.61 -40.44 6.28
CA GLU A 402 3.01 -40.71 5.95
C GLU A 402 3.66 -39.60 5.12
N ARG A 403 2.93 -39.03 4.14
CA ARG A 403 3.42 -37.91 3.33
C ARG A 403 3.55 -36.64 4.15
N TYR A 404 2.54 -36.29 4.94
CA TYR A 404 2.55 -35.06 5.74
C TYR A 404 3.47 -35.12 6.97
N ALA A 405 3.88 -36.32 7.42
CA ALA A 405 4.88 -36.47 8.47
C ALA A 405 6.23 -35.79 8.16
N CYS A 406 6.50 -35.47 6.89
CA CYS A 406 7.65 -34.63 6.50
C CYS A 406 7.65 -33.25 7.19
N PHE A 407 6.48 -32.69 7.51
CA PHE A 407 6.34 -31.40 8.17
C PHE A 407 6.46 -31.47 9.71
N ASP A 408 6.50 -32.67 10.29
CA ASP A 408 6.53 -32.87 11.76
C ASP A 408 7.91 -32.57 12.38
N HIS A 409 8.92 -32.29 11.56
CA HIS A 409 10.27 -31.94 12.02
C HIS A 409 10.39 -30.52 12.57
N THR A 410 9.32 -29.71 12.47
CA THR A 410 9.22 -28.35 13.01
C THR A 410 8.06 -28.25 13.99
N SER A 411 8.07 -27.24 14.87
CA SER A 411 7.01 -27.03 15.87
C SER A 411 5.61 -27.12 15.23
N ALA A 412 4.71 -27.86 15.89
CA ALA A 412 3.34 -28.03 15.41
C ALA A 412 2.65 -26.66 15.26
N ASP A 413 2.00 -26.44 14.11
CA ASP A 413 1.31 -25.19 13.72
C ASP A 413 2.22 -23.98 13.36
N ASP A 414 3.54 -24.16 13.17
CA ASP A 414 4.44 -23.09 12.70
C ASP A 414 4.98 -23.31 11.28
N GLY A 415 4.23 -22.81 10.28
CA GLY A 415 4.67 -22.81 8.89
C GLY A 415 5.91 -21.95 8.62
N GLN A 416 6.16 -20.90 9.42
CA GLN A 416 7.36 -20.07 9.29
C GLN A 416 8.61 -20.82 9.74
N ALA A 417 8.52 -21.60 10.82
CA ALA A 417 9.60 -22.49 11.26
C ALA A 417 9.96 -23.53 10.18
N TYR A 418 8.94 -24.14 9.53
CA TYR A 418 9.17 -24.98 8.35
C TYR A 418 9.92 -24.22 7.25
N GLY A 419 9.40 -23.06 6.86
CA GLY A 419 9.98 -22.22 5.81
C GLY A 419 11.43 -21.85 6.07
N PHE A 420 11.77 -21.49 7.31
CA PHE A 420 13.13 -21.15 7.72
C PHE A 420 14.05 -22.35 7.60
N ALA A 421 13.65 -23.51 8.13
CA ALA A 421 14.45 -24.73 8.05
C ALA A 421 14.69 -25.17 6.59
N ALA A 422 13.65 -25.11 5.75
CA ALA A 422 13.73 -25.49 4.35
C ALA A 422 14.57 -24.52 3.49
N ALA A 423 14.48 -23.21 3.74
CA ALA A 423 15.20 -22.19 2.98
C ALA A 423 16.71 -22.18 3.24
N PHE A 424 17.14 -22.48 4.47
CA PHE A 424 18.56 -22.44 4.87
C PHE A 424 19.23 -23.81 4.95
N GLY A 425 18.62 -24.84 4.33
CA GLY A 425 19.21 -26.18 4.21
C GLY A 425 19.26 -26.98 5.50
N ALA A 426 18.51 -26.56 6.53
CA ALA A 426 18.40 -27.25 7.81
C ALA A 426 17.25 -28.28 7.84
N GLY A 427 16.46 -28.40 6.77
CA GLY A 427 15.36 -29.36 6.61
C GLY A 427 15.17 -29.82 5.15
N LEU A 428 14.41 -30.91 4.96
CA LEU A 428 14.00 -31.39 3.63
C LEU A 428 12.85 -30.53 3.10
N SER A 429 12.81 -30.27 1.79
CA SER A 429 11.58 -29.75 1.18
C SER A 429 10.54 -30.86 1.11
N CYS A 430 9.35 -30.56 1.62
CA CYS A 430 8.19 -31.44 1.58
C CYS A 430 7.33 -31.23 0.31
N GLU A 431 7.86 -30.50 -0.68
CA GLU A 431 7.18 -30.19 -1.95
C GLU A 431 6.68 -31.45 -2.66
N ARG A 432 7.54 -32.47 -2.78
CA ARG A 432 7.19 -33.72 -3.45
C ARG A 432 6.00 -34.39 -2.77
N GLN A 433 6.01 -34.48 -1.45
CA GLN A 433 4.98 -35.09 -0.63
C GLN A 433 3.65 -34.33 -0.77
N ALA A 434 3.68 -32.99 -0.75
CA ALA A 434 2.50 -32.16 -0.93
C ALA A 434 1.91 -32.30 -2.34
N ILE A 435 2.73 -32.34 -3.39
CA ILE A 435 2.30 -32.55 -4.77
C ILE A 435 1.70 -33.95 -4.96
N GLU A 436 2.39 -34.99 -4.47
CA GLU A 436 1.90 -36.37 -4.56
C GLU A 436 0.53 -36.53 -3.88
N GLN A 437 0.35 -35.92 -2.71
CA GLN A 437 -0.93 -35.96 -2.00
C GLN A 437 -2.04 -35.23 -2.76
N LEU A 438 -1.77 -34.06 -3.34
CA LEU A 438 -2.74 -33.32 -4.14
C LEU A 438 -3.15 -34.11 -5.40
N VAL A 439 -2.17 -34.70 -6.11
CA VAL A 439 -2.42 -35.48 -7.33
C VAL A 439 -3.25 -36.73 -7.05
N GLU A 440 -2.97 -37.44 -5.96
CA GLU A 440 -3.77 -38.61 -5.55
C GLU A 440 -5.22 -38.22 -5.25
N LEU A 441 -5.43 -37.20 -4.40
CA LEU A 441 -6.77 -36.73 -4.05
C LEU A 441 -7.56 -36.22 -5.28
N GLN A 442 -6.88 -35.68 -6.30
CA GLN A 442 -7.51 -35.29 -7.55
C GLN A 442 -7.94 -36.49 -8.40
N ARG A 443 -7.12 -37.55 -8.46
CA ARG A 443 -7.38 -38.78 -9.24
C ARG A 443 -8.53 -39.60 -8.64
N ASP A 444 -8.47 -39.90 -7.35
CA ASP A 444 -9.45 -40.80 -6.68
C ASP A 444 -10.86 -40.20 -6.67
N ALA A 445 -10.92 -38.88 -6.74
CA ALA A 445 -12.16 -38.14 -6.82
C ALA A 445 -12.88 -38.24 -8.18
N LEU A 446 -12.21 -38.67 -9.26
CA LEU A 446 -12.89 -39.06 -10.50
C LEU A 446 -13.62 -40.40 -10.35
N ASP A 447 -13.13 -41.26 -9.45
CA ASP A 447 -13.68 -42.61 -9.21
C ASP A 447 -14.83 -42.59 -8.17
N ASN A 448 -14.79 -41.69 -7.18
CA ASN A 448 -15.78 -41.60 -6.10
C ASN A 448 -17.01 -40.71 -6.40
N VAL A 449 -16.91 -39.75 -7.33
CA VAL A 449 -18.04 -38.85 -7.71
C VAL A 449 -19.24 -39.61 -8.31
N ARG A 450 -19.05 -40.88 -8.71
CA ARG A 450 -20.13 -41.71 -9.25
C ARG A 450 -21.10 -42.27 -8.19
N ARG A 451 -20.89 -42.05 -6.89
CA ARG A 451 -21.63 -42.77 -5.83
C ARG A 451 -22.54 -41.95 -4.90
N ASP A 452 -22.19 -40.72 -4.46
CA ASP A 452 -22.79 -40.18 -3.20
C ASP A 452 -23.36 -38.72 -3.20
N GLY A 453 -23.88 -38.20 -4.31
CA GLY A 453 -24.71 -36.98 -4.32
C GLY A 453 -24.01 -35.64 -4.00
N LEU A 454 -24.79 -34.55 -3.92
CA LEU A 454 -24.29 -33.15 -3.87
C LEU A 454 -23.50 -32.80 -2.60
N LEU A 455 -23.82 -33.41 -1.45
CA LEU A 455 -23.08 -33.16 -0.19
C LEU A 455 -21.69 -33.79 -0.21
N ALA A 456 -21.53 -34.95 -0.85
CA ALA A 456 -20.22 -35.57 -1.03
C ALA A 456 -19.33 -34.77 -1.99
N GLU A 457 -19.93 -34.13 -3.01
CA GLU A 457 -19.20 -33.24 -3.92
C GLU A 457 -18.66 -31.98 -3.21
N ASP A 458 -19.46 -31.37 -2.34
CA ASP A 458 -19.04 -30.25 -1.48
C ASP A 458 -17.84 -30.67 -0.60
N GLU A 459 -17.95 -31.73 0.21
CA GLU A 459 -16.87 -32.19 1.09
C GLU A 459 -15.57 -32.52 0.34
N LEU A 460 -15.70 -33.16 -0.83
CA LEU A 460 -14.55 -33.45 -1.69
C LEU A 460 -13.89 -32.17 -2.24
N PHE A 461 -14.68 -31.17 -2.64
CA PHE A 461 -14.14 -29.88 -3.07
C PHE A 461 -13.35 -29.22 -1.94
N TYR A 462 -13.86 -29.20 -0.71
CA TYR A 462 -13.15 -28.63 0.43
C TYR A 462 -11.85 -29.38 0.76
N ALA A 463 -11.86 -30.71 0.69
CA ALA A 463 -10.64 -31.51 0.87
C ALA A 463 -9.60 -31.20 -0.21
N ARG A 464 -10.01 -31.07 -1.48
CA ARG A 464 -9.13 -30.69 -2.59
C ARG A 464 -8.53 -29.30 -2.42
N GLN A 465 -9.33 -28.32 -1.99
CA GLN A 465 -8.83 -26.97 -1.72
C GLN A 465 -7.85 -26.94 -0.54
N ASN A 466 -8.08 -27.74 0.52
CA ASN A 466 -7.10 -27.90 1.59
C ASN A 466 -5.78 -28.52 1.07
N ALA A 467 -5.83 -29.55 0.22
CA ALA A 467 -4.62 -30.13 -0.36
C ALA A 467 -3.86 -29.14 -1.27
N LEU A 468 -4.59 -28.30 -2.03
CA LEU A 468 -3.99 -27.22 -2.82
C LEU A 468 -3.34 -26.16 -1.93
N THR A 469 -4.01 -25.79 -0.83
CA THR A 469 -3.49 -24.88 0.20
C THR A 469 -2.18 -25.40 0.75
N VAL A 470 -2.11 -26.68 1.14
CA VAL A 470 -0.87 -27.29 1.64
C VAL A 470 0.26 -27.19 0.62
N ARG A 471 -0.01 -27.50 -0.66
CA ARG A 471 0.99 -27.40 -1.73
C ARG A 471 1.48 -25.97 -1.92
N ASN A 472 0.58 -24.98 -1.97
CA ASN A 472 0.98 -23.59 -2.19
C ASN A 472 1.66 -22.99 -0.96
N ALA A 473 1.22 -23.35 0.24
CA ALA A 473 1.82 -22.94 1.51
C ALA A 473 3.24 -23.47 1.68
N GLU A 474 3.53 -24.71 1.25
CA GLU A 474 4.91 -25.25 1.19
C GLU A 474 5.85 -24.31 0.42
N VAL A 475 5.44 -23.92 -0.79
CA VAL A 475 6.25 -23.05 -1.67
C VAL A 475 6.35 -21.65 -1.08
N TYR A 476 5.24 -21.11 -0.56
CA TYR A 476 5.19 -19.79 0.06
C TYR A 476 6.14 -19.66 1.25
N TYR A 477 6.06 -20.55 2.23
CA TYR A 477 6.88 -20.46 3.44
C TYR A 477 8.37 -20.62 3.15
N ARG A 478 8.74 -21.46 2.16
CA ARG A 478 10.11 -21.57 1.69
C ARG A 478 10.60 -20.29 0.97
N ALA A 479 9.74 -19.65 0.19
CA ALA A 479 10.06 -18.40 -0.53
C ALA A 479 10.09 -17.17 0.39
N MET A 480 9.42 -17.20 1.55
CA MET A 480 9.32 -16.09 2.50
C MET A 480 10.68 -15.53 2.95
N PHE A 481 11.72 -16.37 2.99
CA PHE A 481 13.08 -15.98 3.41
C PHE A 481 14.01 -15.58 2.25
N GLY A 482 13.53 -15.64 0.99
CA GLY A 482 14.30 -15.28 -0.19
C GLY A 482 14.03 -13.85 -0.70
N GLY A 483 12.76 -13.45 -0.82
CA GLY A 483 12.39 -12.12 -1.31
C GLY A 483 10.90 -11.78 -1.21
N ARG A 484 10.60 -10.54 -0.75
CA ARG A 484 9.25 -10.05 -0.44
C ARG A 484 8.27 -10.13 -1.63
N VAL A 485 8.71 -9.75 -2.83
CA VAL A 485 7.85 -9.75 -4.04
C VAL A 485 7.43 -11.18 -4.42
N THR A 486 8.33 -12.15 -4.26
CA THR A 486 8.06 -13.55 -4.62
C THR A 486 7.00 -14.16 -3.70
N SER A 487 7.12 -14.00 -2.38
CA SER A 487 6.14 -14.54 -1.43
C SER A 487 4.79 -13.82 -1.54
N TRP A 488 4.79 -12.51 -1.76
CA TRP A 488 3.57 -11.74 -2.02
C TRP A 488 2.80 -12.28 -3.24
N ASN A 489 3.50 -12.42 -4.38
CA ASN A 489 2.89 -12.91 -5.61
C ASN A 489 2.36 -14.35 -5.49
N LEU A 490 3.01 -15.20 -4.70
CA LEU A 490 2.51 -16.55 -4.44
C LEU A 490 1.18 -16.52 -3.67
N ARG A 491 1.02 -15.59 -2.73
CA ARG A 491 -0.19 -15.43 -1.92
C ARG A 491 -1.37 -14.95 -2.74
N ASP A 492 -1.22 -13.85 -3.47
CA ASP A 492 -2.30 -13.32 -4.30
C ASP A 492 -2.68 -14.28 -5.45
N ARG A 493 -1.71 -14.99 -6.03
CA ARG A 493 -1.99 -16.04 -7.02
C ARG A 493 -2.78 -17.20 -6.41
N HIS A 494 -2.47 -17.61 -5.18
CA HIS A 494 -3.26 -18.64 -4.50
C HIS A 494 -4.69 -18.15 -4.25
N MET A 495 -4.89 -16.95 -3.70
CA MET A 495 -6.24 -16.40 -3.49
C MET A 495 -7.04 -16.34 -4.80
N ALA A 496 -6.42 -15.93 -5.90
CA ALA A 496 -7.07 -15.90 -7.21
C ALA A 496 -7.41 -17.31 -7.72
N GLN A 497 -6.52 -18.30 -7.54
CA GLN A 497 -6.77 -19.69 -7.88
C GLN A 497 -7.93 -20.29 -7.08
N THR A 498 -7.97 -20.03 -5.77
CA THR A 498 -9.01 -20.49 -4.86
C THR A 498 -10.37 -19.87 -5.24
N LEU A 499 -10.40 -18.57 -5.53
CA LEU A 499 -11.60 -17.87 -5.99
C LEU A 499 -12.12 -18.43 -7.33
N ALA A 500 -11.24 -18.66 -8.31
CA ALA A 500 -11.62 -19.24 -9.59
C ALA A 500 -12.17 -20.67 -9.44
N ALA A 501 -11.57 -21.47 -8.56
CA ALA A 501 -12.05 -22.81 -8.23
C ALA A 501 -13.43 -22.77 -7.55
N LEU A 502 -13.65 -21.79 -6.66
CA LEU A 502 -14.93 -21.59 -5.98
C LEU A 502 -16.03 -21.18 -6.95
N LEU A 503 -15.77 -20.21 -7.84
CA LEU A 503 -16.70 -19.83 -8.92
C LEU A 503 -17.08 -21.03 -9.79
N THR A 504 -16.09 -21.83 -10.19
CA THR A 504 -16.31 -23.04 -11.00
C THR A 504 -17.16 -24.09 -10.26
N HIS A 505 -16.93 -24.25 -8.95
CA HIS A 505 -17.69 -25.18 -8.11
C HIS A 505 -19.15 -24.73 -7.97
N MET A 506 -19.38 -23.43 -7.76
CA MET A 506 -20.72 -22.86 -7.60
C MET A 506 -21.51 -22.81 -8.90
N ASP A 507 -20.87 -22.52 -10.04
CA ASP A 507 -21.54 -22.53 -11.36
C ASP A 507 -22.11 -23.92 -11.71
N ARG A 508 -21.54 -25.00 -11.17
CA ARG A 508 -22.09 -26.36 -11.36
C ARG A 508 -23.32 -26.63 -10.50
N ARG A 509 -23.48 -25.84 -9.42
CA ARG A 509 -24.48 -26.05 -8.38
C ARG A 509 -25.70 -25.16 -8.58
N ASN A 510 -25.47 -23.90 -8.90
CA ASN A 510 -26.53 -22.93 -9.14
C ASN A 510 -27.20 -23.24 -10.47
N GLY A 511 -28.42 -22.74 -10.65
CA GLY A 511 -29.20 -22.93 -11.88
C GLY A 511 -28.56 -22.31 -13.13
N PRO A 512 -29.34 -21.88 -14.14
CA PRO A 512 -28.76 -21.34 -15.38
C PRO A 512 -27.94 -20.05 -15.21
N GLU A 513 -28.00 -19.39 -14.04
CA GLU A 513 -27.29 -18.14 -13.77
C GLU A 513 -25.91 -18.37 -13.14
N PRO A 514 -24.85 -17.69 -13.64
CA PRO A 514 -23.51 -17.79 -13.07
C PRO A 514 -23.46 -17.34 -11.61
N ALA A 515 -22.64 -18.02 -10.79
CA ALA A 515 -22.44 -17.65 -9.40
C ALA A 515 -21.81 -16.26 -9.27
N ARG A 516 -22.33 -15.47 -8.33
CA ARG A 516 -21.83 -14.14 -7.97
C ARG A 516 -21.24 -14.15 -6.56
N ILE A 517 -20.02 -13.61 -6.40
CA ILE A 517 -19.24 -13.70 -5.16
C ILE A 517 -18.76 -12.31 -4.72
N VAL A 518 -18.94 -12.02 -3.44
CA VAL A 518 -18.30 -10.86 -2.78
C VAL A 518 -16.97 -11.31 -2.20
N VAL A 519 -15.91 -10.54 -2.40
CA VAL A 519 -14.59 -10.80 -1.81
C VAL A 519 -14.29 -9.73 -0.76
N TRP A 520 -13.86 -10.14 0.43
CA TRP A 520 -13.40 -9.23 1.49
C TRP A 520 -11.90 -9.41 1.69
N ALA A 521 -11.10 -8.40 1.39
CA ALA A 521 -9.65 -8.43 1.59
C ALA A 521 -9.13 -7.01 1.86
N HIS A 522 -7.86 -6.88 2.20
CA HIS A 522 -7.22 -5.56 2.33
C HIS A 522 -7.17 -4.82 0.98
N ASN A 523 -7.15 -3.48 0.99
CA ASN A 523 -6.94 -2.65 -0.21
C ASN A 523 -5.68 -3.04 -0.99
N SER A 524 -4.63 -3.51 -0.30
CA SER A 524 -3.39 -3.99 -0.91
C SER A 524 -3.53 -5.32 -1.65
N HIS A 525 -4.66 -6.02 -1.51
CA HIS A 525 -5.02 -7.20 -2.30
C HIS A 525 -6.14 -6.87 -3.29
N VAL A 526 -7.10 -6.03 -2.89
CA VAL A 526 -8.27 -5.67 -3.71
C VAL A 526 -7.93 -4.70 -4.84
N GLY A 527 -7.04 -3.73 -4.63
CA GLY A 527 -6.71 -2.73 -5.64
C GLY A 527 -5.89 -3.30 -6.80
N ASP A 528 -5.99 -2.70 -7.98
CA ASP A 528 -5.17 -3.09 -9.14
C ASP A 528 -3.72 -2.64 -8.98
N ALA A 529 -2.81 -3.59 -8.76
CA ALA A 529 -1.38 -3.30 -8.53
C ALA A 529 -0.73 -2.51 -9.67
N ARG A 530 -1.22 -2.61 -10.92
CA ARG A 530 -0.65 -1.85 -12.06
C ARG A 530 -0.77 -0.34 -11.89
N ALA A 531 -1.69 0.10 -11.03
CA ALA A 531 -1.91 1.50 -10.65
C ALA A 531 -1.06 1.96 -9.45
N THR A 532 -0.12 1.15 -8.98
CA THR A 532 0.64 1.36 -7.74
C THR A 532 2.14 1.25 -7.96
N GLU A 533 2.94 1.87 -7.08
CA GLU A 533 4.41 1.72 -7.13
C GLU A 533 4.84 0.27 -6.94
N VAL A 534 4.15 -0.49 -6.08
CA VAL A 534 4.50 -1.89 -5.79
C VAL A 534 4.29 -2.80 -7.00
N GLY A 535 3.36 -2.47 -7.89
CA GLY A 535 3.20 -3.15 -9.17
C GLY A 535 4.38 -2.92 -10.11
N SER A 536 5.03 -1.74 -10.03
CA SER A 536 6.25 -1.45 -10.78
C SER A 536 7.44 -2.29 -10.30
N ASP A 537 7.43 -2.68 -9.01
CA ASP A 537 8.39 -3.64 -8.43
C ASP A 537 8.05 -5.11 -8.76
N GLY A 538 6.99 -5.35 -9.55
CA GLY A 538 6.55 -6.67 -9.98
C GLY A 538 5.60 -7.37 -9.01
N GLN A 539 5.04 -6.68 -8.01
CA GLN A 539 3.98 -7.25 -7.16
C GLN A 539 2.67 -7.38 -7.94
N LEU A 540 1.92 -8.43 -7.62
CA LEU A 540 0.59 -8.72 -8.12
C LEU A 540 -0.42 -8.60 -6.99
N THR A 541 -1.65 -8.32 -7.38
CA THR A 541 -2.81 -8.21 -6.48
C THR A 541 -3.91 -9.14 -6.94
N LEU A 542 -4.72 -9.63 -6.01
CA LEU A 542 -5.95 -10.35 -6.29
C LEU A 542 -6.87 -9.53 -7.21
N GLY A 543 -7.02 -8.23 -6.95
CA GLY A 543 -7.77 -7.28 -7.76
C GLY A 543 -7.32 -7.26 -9.22
N GLN A 544 -6.01 -7.10 -9.46
CA GLN A 544 -5.46 -7.18 -10.82
C GLN A 544 -5.75 -8.53 -11.47
N LEU A 545 -5.48 -9.65 -10.79
CA LEU A 545 -5.67 -10.99 -11.35
C LEU A 545 -7.14 -11.28 -11.68
N VAL A 546 -8.08 -10.80 -10.85
CA VAL A 546 -9.52 -10.90 -11.11
C VAL A 546 -9.91 -9.99 -12.27
N ARG A 547 -9.40 -8.77 -12.36
CA ARG A 547 -9.69 -7.88 -13.49
C ARG A 547 -9.12 -8.41 -14.82
N GLU A 548 -7.98 -9.09 -14.80
CA GLU A 548 -7.42 -9.73 -16.00
C GLU A 548 -8.26 -10.94 -16.47
N SER A 549 -8.90 -11.66 -15.55
CA SER A 549 -9.71 -12.85 -15.86
C SER A 549 -11.20 -12.57 -16.04
N HIS A 550 -11.71 -11.49 -15.43
CA HIS A 550 -13.13 -11.15 -15.33
C HIS A 550 -13.39 -9.65 -15.57
N ALA A 551 -12.58 -8.99 -16.42
CA ALA A 551 -12.59 -7.54 -16.73
C ALA A 551 -13.89 -6.77 -16.42
N GLU A 552 -14.88 -6.78 -17.33
CA GLU A 552 -16.13 -6.03 -17.17
C GLU A 552 -17.06 -6.62 -16.09
N ALA A 553 -16.79 -7.85 -15.65
CA ALA A 553 -17.57 -8.61 -14.69
C ALA A 553 -17.00 -8.53 -13.26
N SER A 554 -16.00 -7.68 -13.00
CA SER A 554 -15.49 -7.42 -11.65
C SER A 554 -15.55 -5.95 -11.28
N ARG A 555 -15.68 -5.67 -9.97
CA ARG A 555 -15.65 -4.33 -9.40
C ARG A 555 -14.79 -4.31 -8.14
N LEU A 556 -13.91 -3.31 -8.05
CA LEU A 556 -12.97 -3.10 -6.96
C LEU A 556 -13.40 -1.86 -6.18
N ILE A 557 -13.78 -2.02 -4.92
CA ILE A 557 -14.19 -0.93 -4.04
C ILE A 557 -13.17 -0.83 -2.91
N GLY A 558 -12.52 0.32 -2.74
CA GLY A 558 -11.57 0.55 -1.64
C GLY A 558 -12.16 1.41 -0.52
N PHE A 559 -11.58 1.31 0.68
CA PHE A 559 -11.90 2.20 1.80
C PHE A 559 -10.71 3.05 2.20
N THR A 560 -10.94 4.25 2.75
CA THR A 560 -9.89 5.15 3.24
C THR A 560 -10.33 5.85 4.52
N THR A 561 -9.38 6.26 5.36
CA THR A 561 -9.64 7.02 6.60
C THR A 561 -8.50 8.01 6.86
N TYR A 562 -8.85 9.23 7.30
CA TYR A 562 -7.89 10.27 7.60
C TYR A 562 -7.25 10.09 8.99
N THR A 563 -8.04 9.78 10.01
CA THR A 563 -7.55 9.57 11.39
C THR A 563 -8.51 8.69 12.19
N GLY A 564 -8.19 8.41 13.46
CA GLY A 564 -9.07 7.66 14.35
C GLY A 564 -8.33 6.70 15.25
N THR A 565 -8.91 5.53 15.44
CA THR A 565 -8.26 4.41 16.14
C THR A 565 -8.38 3.13 15.34
N VAL A 566 -7.43 2.21 15.53
CA VAL A 566 -7.36 0.92 14.85
C VAL A 566 -6.95 -0.17 15.84
N THR A 567 -7.48 -1.37 15.69
CA THR A 567 -6.99 -2.56 16.38
C THR A 567 -5.84 -3.16 15.59
N ALA A 568 -4.63 -3.11 16.13
CA ALA A 568 -3.43 -3.64 15.49
C ALA A 568 -2.41 -4.08 16.54
N ALA A 569 -1.44 -4.91 16.15
CA ALA A 569 -0.30 -5.26 17.00
C ALA A 569 0.90 -4.34 16.73
N THR A 570 1.79 -4.20 17.70
CA THR A 570 3.10 -3.52 17.52
C THR A 570 4.12 -4.36 16.75
N GLU A 571 4.01 -5.69 16.83
CA GLU A 571 4.92 -6.63 16.19
C GLU A 571 4.19 -7.92 15.78
N TRP A 572 4.83 -8.71 14.91
CA TRP A 572 4.26 -9.95 14.41
C TRP A 572 4.08 -10.97 15.55
N GLY A 573 2.89 -11.57 15.66
CA GLY A 573 2.56 -12.47 16.76
C GLY A 573 2.20 -11.76 18.07
N GLY A 574 2.20 -10.43 18.09
CA GLY A 574 1.79 -9.64 19.25
C GLY A 574 0.28 -9.70 19.53
N ILE A 575 -0.10 -9.15 20.69
CA ILE A 575 -1.51 -9.05 21.11
C ILE A 575 -2.24 -7.93 20.38
N ALA A 576 -3.57 -7.98 20.38
CA ALA A 576 -4.40 -6.90 19.88
C ALA A 576 -4.28 -5.66 20.77
N GLU A 577 -3.94 -4.51 20.19
CA GLU A 577 -3.88 -3.22 20.87
C GLU A 577 -4.82 -2.23 20.17
N ARG A 578 -5.49 -1.36 20.94
CA ARG A 578 -6.20 -0.20 20.39
C ARG A 578 -5.21 0.96 20.22
N LYS A 579 -4.88 1.28 18.97
CA LYS A 579 -3.85 2.27 18.60
C LYS A 579 -4.47 3.50 17.95
N VAL A 580 -3.84 4.66 18.13
CA VAL A 580 -4.27 5.91 17.51
C VAL A 580 -3.70 5.99 16.10
N VAL A 581 -4.57 6.15 15.10
CA VAL A 581 -4.16 6.39 13.71
C VAL A 581 -3.81 7.87 13.57
N ARG A 582 -2.54 8.16 13.20
CA ARG A 582 -2.10 9.53 12.98
C ARG A 582 -2.94 10.20 11.87
N PRO A 583 -3.09 11.53 11.88
CA PRO A 583 -3.60 12.24 10.70
C PRO A 583 -2.86 11.80 9.44
N ALA A 584 -3.57 11.73 8.31
CA ALA A 584 -2.94 11.29 7.08
C ALA A 584 -1.86 12.25 6.60
N LEU A 585 -0.86 11.69 5.92
CA LEU A 585 0.26 12.47 5.41
C LEU A 585 -0.16 13.43 4.30
N ASN A 586 0.57 14.54 4.19
CA ASN A 586 0.39 15.49 3.11
C ASN A 586 0.63 14.84 1.74
N GLY A 587 -0.16 15.23 0.74
CA GLY A 587 -0.16 14.67 -0.60
C GLY A 587 -0.83 13.29 -0.72
N SER A 588 -1.45 12.77 0.35
CA SER A 588 -2.15 11.48 0.32
C SER A 588 -3.56 11.56 -0.26
N VAL A 589 -4.12 10.40 -0.62
CA VAL A 589 -5.53 10.26 -0.99
C VAL A 589 -6.41 10.59 0.21
N GLU A 590 -6.01 10.16 1.40
CA GLU A 590 -6.74 10.42 2.64
C GLU A 590 -6.77 11.91 3.00
N GLU A 591 -5.67 12.65 2.80
CA GLU A 591 -5.67 14.12 2.99
C GLU A 591 -6.57 14.81 1.97
N LEU A 592 -6.48 14.45 0.68
CA LEU A 592 -7.37 15.00 -0.35
C LEU A 592 -8.85 14.80 0.02
N PHE A 593 -9.19 13.63 0.55
CA PHE A 593 -10.55 13.31 0.95
C PHE A 593 -10.98 14.02 2.24
N HIS A 594 -10.06 14.24 3.18
CA HIS A 594 -10.29 15.08 4.35
C HIS A 594 -10.63 16.53 3.94
N GLU A 595 -9.92 17.10 2.97
CA GLU A 595 -10.17 18.45 2.46
C GLU A 595 -11.55 18.62 1.80
N VAL A 596 -12.20 17.52 1.36
CA VAL A 596 -13.59 17.57 0.88
C VAL A 596 -14.54 18.08 1.97
N SER A 597 -14.19 17.88 3.25
CA SER A 597 -14.95 18.30 4.43
C SER A 597 -16.31 17.60 4.61
N GLU A 598 -16.48 16.42 4.00
CA GLU A 598 -17.63 15.54 4.20
C GLU A 598 -17.21 14.34 5.07
N PRO A 599 -17.96 14.00 6.14
CA PRO A 599 -17.50 13.04 7.15
C PRO A 599 -17.42 11.60 6.63
N ALA A 600 -18.28 11.21 5.70
CA ALA A 600 -18.22 9.92 5.05
C ALA A 600 -18.91 9.96 3.67
N PHE A 601 -18.25 9.46 2.63
CA PHE A 601 -18.75 9.55 1.27
C PHE A 601 -18.20 8.46 0.34
N LEU A 602 -18.89 8.25 -0.78
CA LEU A 602 -18.44 7.48 -1.93
C LEU A 602 -17.97 8.44 -3.03
N VAL A 603 -16.87 8.11 -3.70
CA VAL A 603 -16.42 8.78 -4.92
C VAL A 603 -16.10 7.75 -6.01
N SER A 604 -16.56 8.02 -7.23
CA SER A 604 -16.29 7.19 -8.40
C SER A 604 -16.39 8.01 -9.70
N ALA A 605 -15.48 7.74 -10.63
CA ALA A 605 -15.55 8.30 -11.98
C ALA A 605 -16.74 7.76 -12.79
N ALA A 606 -17.31 6.61 -12.39
CA ALA A 606 -18.54 6.07 -12.98
C ALA A 606 -19.75 6.95 -12.66
N ILE A 607 -19.83 7.45 -11.42
CA ILE A 607 -20.91 8.33 -10.96
C ILE A 607 -20.72 9.76 -11.50
N SER A 608 -19.51 10.30 -11.38
CA SER A 608 -19.19 11.64 -11.87
C SER A 608 -17.86 11.64 -12.61
N ARG A 609 -17.92 11.84 -13.93
CA ARG A 609 -16.72 11.94 -14.78
C ARG A 609 -15.75 13.04 -14.34
N ALA A 610 -16.24 14.08 -13.67
CA ALA A 610 -15.40 15.16 -13.15
C ALA A 610 -14.46 14.68 -12.01
N ALA A 611 -14.79 13.57 -11.33
CA ALA A 611 -13.92 12.97 -10.33
C ALA A 611 -12.69 12.27 -10.93
N ALA A 612 -12.68 11.96 -12.23
CA ALA A 612 -11.56 11.24 -12.86
C ALA A 612 -10.22 11.99 -12.71
N ALA A 613 -10.18 13.27 -13.08
CA ALA A 613 -8.93 14.03 -13.05
C ALA A 613 -8.29 14.13 -11.64
N PRO A 614 -9.03 14.42 -10.56
CA PRO A 614 -8.51 14.31 -9.20
C PRO A 614 -8.01 12.92 -8.79
N LEU A 615 -8.69 11.86 -9.26
CA LEU A 615 -8.40 10.47 -8.90
C LEU A 615 -7.28 9.84 -9.77
N ASP A 616 -6.98 10.38 -10.94
CA ASP A 616 -5.91 9.88 -11.82
C ASP A 616 -4.52 10.41 -11.41
N ALA A 617 -4.49 11.40 -10.52
CA ALA A 617 -3.27 11.96 -9.97
C ALA A 617 -2.57 10.94 -9.05
N VAL A 618 -1.25 10.83 -9.20
CA VAL A 618 -0.43 10.00 -8.30
C VAL A 618 -0.41 10.64 -6.92
N ARG A 619 -0.73 9.86 -5.89
CA ARG A 619 -0.77 10.28 -4.48
C ARG A 619 -0.24 9.18 -3.58
N LEU A 620 0.08 9.51 -2.34
CA LEU A 620 0.31 8.50 -1.30
C LEU A 620 -1.03 7.83 -0.95
N GLY A 621 -1.07 6.50 -0.84
CA GLY A 621 -2.22 5.76 -0.32
C GLY A 621 -1.84 5.03 0.97
N ARG A 622 -2.69 5.12 2.00
CA ARG A 622 -2.46 4.47 3.29
C ARG A 622 -2.89 3.00 3.27
N ALA A 623 -2.07 2.15 3.89
CA ALA A 623 -2.31 0.72 4.06
C ALA A 623 -1.79 0.22 5.41
N ILE A 624 -2.69 0.09 6.38
CA ILE A 624 -2.39 -0.38 7.73
C ILE A 624 -2.76 -1.87 7.84
N GLY A 625 -1.76 -2.74 7.82
CA GLY A 625 -1.98 -4.18 8.01
C GLY A 625 -2.36 -4.55 9.44
N VAL A 626 -2.08 -5.81 9.79
CA VAL A 626 -2.30 -6.35 11.14
C VAL A 626 -1.30 -5.80 12.17
N ILE A 627 -0.21 -5.19 11.68
CA ILE A 627 0.78 -4.45 12.44
C ILE A 627 0.61 -2.97 12.11
N TYR A 628 0.64 -2.12 13.14
CA TYR A 628 0.69 -0.67 12.96
C TYR A 628 1.78 -0.05 13.84
N ARG A 629 2.71 0.64 13.19
CA ARG A 629 3.80 1.38 13.83
C ARG A 629 3.76 2.86 13.42
N PRO A 630 3.17 3.73 14.25
CA PRO A 630 3.07 5.17 13.97
C PRO A 630 4.42 5.83 13.68
N ASP A 631 5.49 5.39 14.36
CA ASP A 631 6.83 5.99 14.23
C ASP A 631 7.49 5.74 12.87
N THR A 632 7.03 4.72 12.15
CA THR A 632 7.54 4.34 10.82
C THR A 632 6.43 4.31 9.77
N GLU A 633 5.37 5.10 9.98
CA GLU A 633 4.14 5.01 9.20
C GLU A 633 4.37 5.31 7.73
N ARG A 634 5.10 6.38 7.41
CA ARG A 634 5.44 6.73 6.02
C ARG A 634 6.15 5.59 5.29
N GLN A 635 7.07 4.89 5.96
CA GLN A 635 7.88 3.83 5.35
C GLN A 635 7.14 2.50 5.26
N SER A 636 6.26 2.20 6.22
CA SER A 636 5.67 0.86 6.38
C SER A 636 4.23 0.77 5.90
N HIS A 637 3.52 1.91 5.83
CA HIS A 637 2.08 1.97 5.64
C HIS A 637 1.64 2.93 4.53
N TYR A 638 2.58 3.44 3.72
CA TYR A 638 2.27 4.29 2.57
C TYR A 638 3.03 3.85 1.33
N TYR A 639 2.35 3.93 0.19
CA TYR A 639 2.93 3.72 -1.12
C TYR A 639 2.22 4.59 -2.17
N HIS A 640 2.86 4.92 -3.28
CA HIS A 640 2.22 5.72 -4.32
C HIS A 640 1.17 4.93 -5.10
N VAL A 641 0.04 5.58 -5.36
CA VAL A 641 -1.12 5.03 -6.06
C VAL A 641 -1.73 6.05 -7.02
N ARG A 642 -2.39 5.56 -8.07
CA ARG A 642 -3.40 6.29 -8.83
C ARG A 642 -4.78 5.76 -8.44
N PRO A 643 -5.52 6.43 -7.53
CA PRO A 643 -6.72 5.85 -6.94
C PRO A 643 -7.81 5.50 -7.97
N GLY A 644 -7.97 6.30 -9.03
CA GLY A 644 -8.95 6.07 -10.09
C GLY A 644 -8.66 4.86 -10.99
N ASP A 645 -7.37 4.51 -11.14
CA ASP A 645 -6.96 3.29 -11.86
C ASP A 645 -6.97 2.06 -10.93
N GLN A 646 -6.69 2.27 -9.63
CA GLN A 646 -6.59 1.23 -8.63
C GLN A 646 -7.97 0.65 -8.25
N PHE A 647 -9.00 1.49 -8.16
CA PHE A 647 -10.35 1.11 -7.73
C PHE A 647 -11.43 1.70 -8.64
N ASP A 648 -12.54 0.99 -8.79
CA ASP A 648 -13.73 1.48 -9.51
C ASP A 648 -14.51 2.50 -8.65
N ALA A 649 -14.43 2.38 -7.32
CA ALA A 649 -14.93 3.36 -6.38
C ALA A 649 -14.15 3.36 -5.06
N LEU A 650 -14.18 4.50 -4.36
CA LEU A 650 -13.58 4.65 -3.04
C LEU A 650 -14.63 5.15 -2.05
N ILE A 651 -14.69 4.52 -0.89
CA ILE A 651 -15.48 4.98 0.26
C ILE A 651 -14.51 5.60 1.27
N HIS A 652 -14.75 6.84 1.64
CA HIS A 652 -13.99 7.55 2.65
C HIS A 652 -14.81 7.70 3.92
N ILE A 653 -14.17 7.50 5.08
CA ILE A 653 -14.72 7.81 6.40
C ILE A 653 -13.64 8.59 7.13
N ASP A 654 -13.88 9.87 7.38
CA ASP A 654 -12.84 10.81 7.82
C ASP A 654 -12.21 10.41 9.16
N ARG A 655 -13.05 9.96 10.10
CA ARG A 655 -12.64 9.52 11.43
C ARG A 655 -13.25 8.18 11.78
N THR A 656 -12.40 7.23 12.16
CA THR A 656 -12.81 5.83 12.42
C THR A 656 -12.46 5.32 13.82
N THR A 657 -13.06 4.19 14.23
CA THR A 657 -12.81 3.53 15.51
C THR A 657 -12.24 2.13 15.39
N ALA A 658 -11.50 1.72 16.41
CA ALA A 658 -10.85 0.42 16.45
C ALA A 658 -11.87 -0.73 16.56
N LEU A 659 -11.71 -1.74 15.70
CA LEU A 659 -12.52 -2.95 15.64
C LEU A 659 -12.42 -3.75 16.94
N GLU A 660 -13.55 -4.02 17.58
CA GLU A 660 -13.59 -4.73 18.86
C GLU A 660 -13.37 -6.24 18.70
N PRO A 661 -12.27 -6.82 19.24
CA PRO A 661 -12.06 -8.25 19.22
C PRO A 661 -13.05 -8.98 20.15
N LEU A 662 -13.43 -10.22 19.83
CA LEU A 662 -14.23 -11.04 20.76
C LEU A 662 -13.46 -11.37 22.05
N GLU A 663 -12.13 -11.42 21.97
CA GLU A 663 -11.24 -11.60 23.12
C GLU A 663 -10.66 -10.25 23.55
N LEU A 664 -11.36 -9.57 24.44
CA LEU A 664 -10.91 -8.31 25.03
C LEU A 664 -9.77 -8.56 26.04
N THR A 665 -8.62 -7.95 25.79
CA THR A 665 -7.49 -7.94 26.74
C THR A 665 -7.44 -6.62 27.52
N SER A 666 -6.85 -6.64 28.72
CA SER A 666 -6.64 -5.40 29.50
C SER A 666 -5.82 -4.36 28.77
N VAL A 667 -4.88 -4.79 27.91
CA VAL A 667 -4.06 -3.91 27.06
C VAL A 667 -4.93 -3.22 26.00
N TRP A 668 -5.84 -3.94 25.36
CA TRP A 668 -6.77 -3.35 24.40
C TRP A 668 -7.69 -2.30 25.06
N VAL A 669 -8.22 -2.62 26.24
CA VAL A 669 -9.10 -1.71 27.00
C VAL A 669 -8.37 -0.44 27.44
N ALA A 670 -7.13 -0.58 27.93
CA ALA A 670 -6.28 0.57 28.24
C ALA A 670 -6.01 1.42 26.99
N GLY A 671 -5.75 0.76 25.86
CA GLY A 671 -5.37 1.40 24.60
C GLY A 671 -4.00 2.08 24.67
N GLN A 672 -3.66 2.85 23.64
CA GLN A 672 -2.54 3.79 23.73
C GLN A 672 -2.94 4.99 24.60
N ASN A 673 -2.23 5.18 25.73
CA ASN A 673 -2.26 6.45 26.44
C ASN A 673 -1.74 7.53 25.48
N PRO A 674 -2.48 8.61 25.22
CA PRO A 674 -1.91 9.74 24.49
C PRO A 674 -0.67 10.22 25.25
N GLU A 675 0.41 10.51 24.53
CA GLU A 675 1.61 11.10 25.14
C GLU A 675 1.23 12.41 25.84
N THR A 676 0.96 12.33 27.14
CA THR A 676 0.93 13.49 28.01
C THR A 676 2.36 13.85 28.33
N TYR A 677 2.97 14.67 27.48
CA TYR A 677 4.08 15.53 27.93
C TYR A 677 3.55 16.47 29.02
N PRO A 678 4.27 16.65 30.13
CA PRO A 678 4.31 17.94 30.79
C PRO A 678 5.59 18.66 30.36
N THR A 679 5.46 19.67 29.51
CA THR A 679 6.35 20.83 29.59
C THR A 679 6.14 21.48 30.95
N GLY A 680 7.16 21.45 31.80
CA GLY A 680 7.16 22.21 33.04
C GLY A 680 7.95 21.56 34.17
N LEU A 681 9.27 21.75 34.15
CA LEU A 681 10.03 22.37 35.25
C LEU A 681 11.40 22.84 34.76
#